data_AF-A0A259KRU5-F1
#
_entry.id   AF-A0A259KRU5-F1
#
_cell.length_a   1.000
_cell.length_b   1.000
_cell.length_c   1.000
_cell.angle_alpha   90.00
_cell.angle_beta   90.00
_cell.angle_gamma   90.00
#
_symmetry.space_group_name_H-M   'P 1'
#
loop_
_entity.id
_entity.type
_entity.pdbx_description
1 polymer ?
#
loop_
_entity_poly.entity_id
_entity_poly.type
_entity_poly.pdbx_seq_one_letter_code
_entity_poly.pdbx_strand_id
1 'polypeptide(L)'
;MTAEQFQVLPGADPTGWTGFIDETALDISVVASAAPNSTQLLYSFVGQTHFTAYQQAIWDLVNNPGILTSSFPEDAEPTPNSLFYLAYSDLFTDAALRNMSVFLSSGDGGSQTEYGSGSPLLRTSHTVSTAIVVGGTSISTLASAQSDPTLATGVPASDLVTQVMSDTPNLDLLMAMTAAGLTTLPTNMVANSDPTQTDPLLRLFETTWNNYYFSYSKSGKGELSPSYSSNNSSSGGVDTTQGTPSYQTDFGLTPTSIGPTVATGRGAPDVSALASGNAFYYVLSASYLNDPSTGTLTHGDGGTSAATPLWASLTAQFDAVFENQHLPQLGYYNDLLYMAAAIAPGAFNDISLGNNISTYYVATKDTPGAVLDENSGDYVVPTGLGFDAESGYDYTTGLGSPNGLLLARALTAIAHAQIYSDAPAVLGIVDTTHAVSDASQTLLVQSQGMDGSFSLSAGGQSFTAQGGGGDLAWTSRLAQQSLQSDFDPDLVRIFDGVGQATPGSIHVANGAALSATSGTDALALYQAALTSAFGFAAFGTEDAAVTLARPVAIAETAGGANSQDVVVRLRQNGADETHLTFYKVDDLNGDIGGLAPGAAGYADAAQARAYHTVDGQTSIDGPGWGNYAQTEITRVNTGDIIAMKLTNGANTFWGFAQANEQADGAGVTHLWSYGLNTWGWEDLAGGGDRDYNDLIVQLDFTSTSGDGWLI
;
A
#
# COMPACT_ATOMS: atom_id res chain seq x y z
N MET A 1 10.91 -30.05 1.92
CA MET A 1 9.64 -30.57 1.37
C MET A 1 9.64 -32.09 1.41
N THR A 2 8.63 -32.69 2.03
CA THR A 2 8.33 -34.12 1.88
C THR A 2 7.59 -34.35 0.55
N ALA A 3 7.53 -35.60 0.07
CA ALA A 3 6.76 -35.94 -1.13
C ALA A 3 5.24 -35.70 -0.99
N GLU A 4 4.75 -35.47 0.24
CA GLU A 4 3.35 -35.09 0.50
C GLU A 4 3.13 -33.58 0.32
N GLN A 5 4.17 -32.77 0.51
CA GLN A 5 4.12 -31.29 0.45
C GLN A 5 4.24 -30.72 -0.97
N PHE A 6 4.78 -31.46 -1.94
CA PHE A 6 4.83 -31.05 -3.34
C PHE A 6 4.26 -32.15 -4.23
N GLN A 7 3.21 -31.83 -4.99
CA GLN A 7 2.52 -32.78 -5.84
C GLN A 7 2.36 -32.24 -7.26
N VAL A 8 2.73 -33.07 -8.23
CA VAL A 8 2.41 -32.83 -9.65
C VAL A 8 1.12 -33.59 -9.94
N LEU A 9 0.03 -32.85 -10.17
CA LEU A 9 -1.30 -33.43 -10.34
C LEU A 9 -1.58 -33.75 -11.82
N PRO A 10 -2.41 -34.77 -12.11
CA PRO A 10 -2.30 -35.55 -13.34
C PRO A 10 -2.61 -34.77 -14.62
N GLY A 11 -1.59 -34.74 -15.47
CA GLY A 11 -1.58 -34.41 -16.89
C GLY A 11 -0.30 -34.93 -17.55
N ALA A 12 0.23 -36.06 -17.07
CA ALA A 12 1.58 -36.55 -17.34
C ALA A 12 1.88 -36.78 -18.83
N ASP A 13 2.25 -35.70 -19.50
CA ASP A 13 3.27 -35.73 -20.52
C ASP A 13 4.48 -34.88 -20.06
N PRO A 14 5.46 -35.49 -19.37
CA PRO A 14 6.70 -34.81 -19.01
C PRO A 14 7.53 -34.36 -20.23
N THR A 15 7.17 -34.72 -21.47
CA THR A 15 7.93 -34.34 -22.67
C THR A 15 7.68 -32.91 -23.14
N GLY A 16 6.59 -32.26 -22.71
CA GLY A 16 6.32 -30.83 -22.99
C GLY A 16 7.07 -29.84 -22.11
N TRP A 17 7.76 -30.32 -21.07
CA TRP A 17 8.33 -29.49 -19.99
C TRP A 17 9.68 -28.86 -20.34
N THR A 18 10.36 -29.37 -21.37
CA THR A 18 11.72 -28.93 -21.69
C THR A 18 11.80 -27.47 -22.17
N GLY A 19 10.67 -26.88 -22.58
CA GLY A 19 10.61 -25.49 -23.06
C GLY A 19 10.34 -24.44 -21.97
N PHE A 20 9.89 -24.84 -20.78
CA PHE A 20 9.40 -23.91 -19.73
C PHE A 20 9.94 -24.26 -18.34
N ILE A 21 11.00 -25.06 -18.29
CA ILE A 21 11.59 -25.55 -17.04
C ILE A 21 12.22 -24.44 -16.20
N ASP A 22 12.70 -23.37 -16.83
CA ASP A 22 13.23 -22.20 -16.12
C ASP A 22 12.11 -21.49 -15.33
N GLU A 23 11.01 -21.12 -16.00
CA GLU A 23 9.84 -20.50 -15.36
C GLU A 23 9.22 -21.39 -14.27
N THR A 24 9.07 -22.69 -14.55
CA THR A 24 8.58 -23.65 -13.55
C THR A 24 9.49 -23.69 -12.31
N ALA A 25 10.82 -23.64 -12.52
CA ALA A 25 11.78 -23.67 -11.42
C ALA A 25 11.79 -22.35 -10.64
N LEU A 26 11.58 -21.21 -11.31
CA LEU A 26 11.41 -19.89 -10.72
C LEU A 26 10.21 -19.87 -9.76
N ASP A 27 9.01 -20.18 -10.26
CA ASP A 27 7.77 -20.21 -9.48
C ASP A 27 7.90 -21.08 -8.23
N ILE A 28 8.38 -22.32 -8.41
CA ILE A 28 8.55 -23.28 -7.31
C ILE A 28 9.60 -22.77 -6.31
N SER A 29 10.70 -22.18 -6.78
CA SER A 29 11.75 -21.67 -5.89
C SER A 29 11.23 -20.53 -5.02
N VAL A 30 10.45 -19.61 -5.60
CA VAL A 30 9.83 -18.51 -4.85
C VAL A 30 8.84 -19.06 -3.83
N VAL A 31 7.88 -19.90 -4.25
CA VAL A 31 6.87 -20.45 -3.33
C VAL A 31 7.49 -21.30 -2.22
N ALA A 32 8.44 -22.18 -2.57
CA ALA A 32 9.08 -23.04 -1.60
C ALA A 32 9.99 -22.30 -0.62
N SER A 33 10.47 -21.11 -0.97
CA SER A 33 11.27 -20.27 -0.06
C SER A 33 10.39 -19.45 0.87
N ALA A 34 9.32 -18.84 0.35
CA ALA A 34 8.47 -17.92 1.10
C ALA A 34 7.35 -18.63 1.89
N ALA A 35 6.89 -19.80 1.45
CA ALA A 35 5.86 -20.60 2.11
C ALA A 35 6.23 -22.10 2.15
N PRO A 36 7.36 -22.48 2.77
CA PRO A 36 7.92 -23.84 2.71
C PRO A 36 7.04 -24.93 3.34
N ASN A 37 6.12 -24.54 4.21
CA ASN A 37 5.23 -25.47 4.93
C ASN A 37 3.88 -25.66 4.24
N SER A 38 3.56 -24.85 3.22
CA SER A 38 2.33 -24.98 2.44
C SER A 38 2.38 -26.21 1.54
N THR A 39 1.22 -26.81 1.28
CA THR A 39 1.08 -27.82 0.23
C THR A 39 1.15 -27.13 -1.13
N GLN A 40 2.07 -27.56 -1.98
CA GLN A 40 2.33 -26.99 -3.29
C GLN A 40 1.86 -27.95 -4.38
N LEU A 41 0.95 -27.47 -5.23
CA LEU A 41 0.31 -28.26 -6.27
C LEU A 41 0.63 -27.65 -7.63
N LEU A 42 1.22 -28.45 -8.51
CA LEU A 42 1.56 -28.03 -9.86
C LEU A 42 0.54 -28.61 -10.85
N TYR A 43 -0.24 -27.73 -11.47
CA TYR A 43 -1.24 -28.06 -12.49
C TYR A 43 -0.68 -27.79 -13.88
N SER A 44 -0.69 -28.79 -14.76
CA SER A 44 -0.13 -28.71 -16.11
C SER A 44 -1.21 -28.59 -17.17
N PHE A 45 -0.96 -27.79 -18.21
CA PHE A 45 -1.89 -27.60 -19.34
C PHE A 45 -1.94 -28.77 -20.34
N VAL A 46 -1.18 -29.85 -20.12
CA VAL A 46 -1.23 -31.10 -20.92
C VAL A 46 -1.11 -30.89 -22.45
N GLY A 47 -0.32 -29.91 -22.88
CA GLY A 47 -0.15 -29.55 -24.30
C GLY A 47 -1.35 -28.84 -24.95
N GLN A 48 -2.30 -28.33 -24.16
CA GLN A 48 -3.41 -27.46 -24.59
C GLN A 48 -3.14 -25.99 -24.20
N THR A 49 -4.16 -25.21 -23.87
CA THR A 49 -4.04 -23.81 -23.43
C THR A 49 -3.95 -23.71 -21.90
N HIS A 50 -3.42 -22.59 -21.39
CA HIS A 50 -3.33 -22.32 -19.95
C HIS A 50 -4.71 -22.38 -19.27
N PHE A 51 -5.77 -21.98 -19.98
CA PHE A 51 -7.17 -22.16 -19.56
C PHE A 51 -7.48 -23.56 -18.96
N THR A 52 -6.94 -24.63 -19.55
CA THR A 52 -7.20 -26.00 -19.07
C THR A 52 -6.54 -26.28 -17.72
N ALA A 53 -5.36 -25.72 -17.46
CA ALA A 53 -4.70 -25.83 -16.17
C ALA A 53 -5.46 -25.04 -15.10
N TYR A 54 -5.92 -23.83 -15.42
CA TYR A 54 -6.78 -23.05 -14.52
C TYR A 54 -8.07 -23.80 -14.19
N GLN A 55 -8.74 -24.37 -15.19
CA GLN A 55 -9.94 -25.17 -14.95
C GLN A 55 -9.66 -26.35 -14.04
N GLN A 56 -8.54 -27.06 -14.23
CA GLN A 56 -8.15 -28.17 -13.35
C GLN A 56 -7.93 -27.71 -11.92
N ALA A 57 -7.17 -26.63 -11.71
CA ALA A 57 -6.88 -26.11 -10.38
C ALA A 57 -8.15 -25.60 -9.67
N ILE A 58 -8.94 -24.79 -10.38
CA ILE A 58 -10.18 -24.20 -9.87
C ILE A 58 -11.24 -25.26 -9.61
N TRP A 59 -11.25 -26.38 -10.34
CA TRP A 59 -12.21 -27.47 -10.14
C TRP A 59 -11.65 -28.69 -9.42
N ASP A 60 -10.43 -28.62 -8.88
CA ASP A 60 -9.91 -29.66 -8.01
C ASP A 60 -10.64 -29.63 -6.67
N LEU A 61 -11.61 -30.54 -6.51
CA LEU A 61 -12.38 -30.71 -5.29
C LEU A 61 -11.73 -31.72 -4.32
N VAL A 62 -10.64 -32.38 -4.74
CA VAL A 62 -9.91 -33.36 -3.94
C VAL A 62 -8.82 -32.66 -3.13
N ASN A 63 -7.97 -31.88 -3.81
CA ASN A 63 -6.90 -31.14 -3.17
C ASN A 63 -7.33 -29.73 -2.73
N ASN A 64 -8.39 -29.18 -3.36
CA ASN A 64 -9.05 -27.92 -2.99
C ASN A 64 -8.08 -26.77 -2.64
N PRO A 65 -7.23 -26.35 -3.60
CA PRO A 65 -6.28 -25.26 -3.35
C PRO A 65 -7.01 -23.97 -2.96
N GLY A 66 -6.48 -23.27 -1.95
CA GLY A 66 -7.00 -21.97 -1.54
C GLY A 66 -6.40 -20.78 -2.31
N ILE A 67 -5.26 -20.98 -2.97
CA ILE A 67 -4.50 -19.94 -3.66
C ILE A 67 -4.01 -20.49 -5.01
N LEU A 68 -4.15 -19.68 -6.07
CA LEU A 68 -3.66 -19.93 -7.42
C LEU A 68 -2.70 -18.81 -7.83
N THR A 69 -1.52 -19.16 -8.32
CA THR A 69 -0.58 -18.22 -8.94
C THR A 69 -0.30 -18.64 -10.37
N SER A 70 -0.20 -17.69 -11.29
CA SER A 70 0.19 -17.94 -12.67
C SER A 70 1.03 -16.82 -13.27
N SER A 71 2.13 -17.24 -13.88
CA SER A 71 3.08 -16.37 -14.56
C SER A 71 2.89 -16.35 -16.08
N PHE A 72 1.93 -17.13 -16.62
CA PHE A 72 1.71 -17.31 -18.07
C PHE A 72 0.35 -16.82 -18.58
N PRO A 73 0.30 -15.67 -19.28
CA PRO A 73 -0.86 -15.28 -20.06
C PRO A 73 -1.01 -16.15 -21.33
N GLU A 74 -2.14 -16.04 -22.03
CA GLU A 74 -2.31 -16.70 -23.33
C GLU A 74 -1.48 -15.99 -24.41
N ASP A 75 -0.71 -16.75 -25.21
CA ASP A 75 0.06 -16.20 -26.33
C ASP A 75 -0.86 -15.62 -27.43
N ALA A 76 -2.03 -16.23 -27.60
CA ALA A 76 -3.06 -15.79 -28.52
C ALA A 76 -4.29 -15.31 -27.74
N GLU A 77 -4.33 -14.00 -27.50
CA GLU A 77 -5.39 -13.37 -26.71
C GLU A 77 -6.78 -13.57 -27.36
N PRO A 78 -7.80 -13.95 -26.57
CA PRO A 78 -9.16 -14.08 -27.08
C PRO A 78 -9.65 -12.72 -27.58
N THR A 79 -10.30 -12.70 -28.74
CA THR A 79 -10.89 -11.45 -29.25
C THR A 79 -11.94 -10.93 -28.25
N PRO A 80 -11.97 -9.62 -27.95
CA PRO A 80 -13.01 -9.02 -27.12
C PRO A 80 -14.41 -9.37 -27.64
N ASN A 81 -15.34 -9.68 -26.74
CA ASN A 81 -16.70 -10.16 -27.04
C ASN A 81 -16.81 -11.59 -27.62
N SER A 82 -15.72 -12.34 -27.72
CA SER A 82 -15.80 -13.77 -28.04
C SER A 82 -16.34 -14.57 -26.85
N LEU A 83 -17.00 -15.70 -27.11
CA LEU A 83 -17.40 -16.62 -26.04
C LEU A 83 -16.19 -17.17 -25.26
N PHE A 84 -15.01 -17.22 -25.89
CA PHE A 84 -13.79 -17.68 -25.24
C PHE A 84 -13.25 -16.62 -24.26
N TYR A 85 -13.30 -15.34 -24.61
CA TYR A 85 -13.01 -14.24 -23.67
C TYR A 85 -13.91 -14.31 -22.42
N LEU A 86 -15.22 -14.47 -22.63
CA LEU A 86 -16.18 -14.60 -21.52
C LEU A 86 -15.89 -15.84 -20.66
N ALA A 87 -15.65 -17.00 -21.29
CA ALA A 87 -15.33 -18.22 -20.55
C ALA A 87 -14.07 -18.08 -19.68
N TYR A 88 -13.07 -17.32 -20.15
CA TYR A 88 -11.85 -17.05 -19.40
C TYR A 88 -12.10 -16.17 -18.17
N SER A 89 -12.85 -15.08 -18.33
CA SER A 89 -13.24 -14.20 -17.23
C SER A 89 -14.18 -14.89 -16.22
N ASP A 90 -15.16 -15.65 -16.71
CA ASP A 90 -16.09 -16.41 -15.87
C ASP A 90 -15.35 -17.49 -15.06
N LEU A 91 -14.30 -18.10 -15.60
CA LEU A 91 -13.51 -19.10 -14.87
C LEU A 91 -12.83 -18.50 -13.62
N PHE A 92 -12.32 -17.27 -13.69
CA PHE A 92 -11.77 -16.61 -12.49
C PHE A 92 -12.86 -16.03 -11.58
N THR A 93 -14.06 -15.79 -12.11
CA THR A 93 -15.23 -15.53 -11.26
C THR A 93 -15.60 -16.79 -10.47
N ASP A 94 -15.54 -17.98 -11.08
CA ASP A 94 -15.72 -19.25 -10.39
C ASP A 94 -14.67 -19.45 -9.28
N ALA A 95 -13.41 -19.05 -9.52
CA ALA A 95 -12.36 -19.08 -8.50
C ALA A 95 -12.72 -18.22 -7.27
N ALA A 96 -13.14 -16.96 -7.51
CA ALA A 96 -13.59 -16.07 -6.44
C ALA A 96 -14.79 -16.67 -5.68
N LEU A 97 -15.77 -17.22 -6.39
CA LEU A 97 -16.94 -17.89 -5.78
C LEU A 97 -16.58 -19.16 -5.00
N ARG A 98 -15.43 -19.77 -5.29
CA ARG A 98 -14.85 -20.90 -4.56
C ARG A 98 -13.96 -20.49 -3.39
N ASN A 99 -13.91 -19.19 -3.05
CA ASN A 99 -13.04 -18.65 -2.01
C ASN A 99 -11.55 -18.90 -2.29
N MET A 100 -11.15 -18.76 -3.55
CA MET A 100 -9.76 -18.91 -4.00
C MET A 100 -9.15 -17.55 -4.28
N SER A 101 -7.96 -17.28 -3.71
CA SER A 101 -7.16 -16.12 -4.08
C SER A 101 -6.41 -16.40 -5.38
N VAL A 102 -6.51 -15.51 -6.36
CA VAL A 102 -5.88 -15.69 -7.68
C VAL A 102 -4.89 -14.56 -7.95
N PHE A 103 -3.66 -14.92 -8.30
CA PHE A 103 -2.57 -14.01 -8.65
C PHE A 103 -2.13 -14.26 -10.08
N LEU A 104 -2.11 -13.21 -10.90
CA LEU A 104 -1.69 -13.26 -12.30
C LEU A 104 -0.58 -12.23 -12.53
N SER A 105 0.50 -12.64 -13.20
CA SER A 105 1.56 -11.71 -13.60
C SER A 105 1.03 -10.67 -14.57
N SER A 106 1.43 -9.40 -14.40
CA SER A 106 1.04 -8.35 -15.35
C SER A 106 1.73 -8.51 -16.71
N GLY A 107 2.90 -9.15 -16.74
CA GLY A 107 3.73 -9.41 -17.91
C GLY A 107 5.01 -8.57 -17.93
N ASP A 108 5.92 -8.90 -18.85
CA ASP A 108 7.29 -8.36 -18.87
C ASP A 108 7.60 -7.46 -20.09
N GLY A 109 6.58 -7.01 -20.82
CA GLY A 109 6.72 -6.26 -22.07
C GLY A 109 6.56 -4.74 -21.96
N GLY A 110 6.52 -4.20 -20.74
CA GLY A 110 6.25 -2.78 -20.49
C GLY A 110 4.86 -2.34 -21.00
N SER A 111 4.74 -1.08 -21.39
CA SER A 111 3.47 -0.44 -21.78
C SER A 111 2.64 -1.09 -22.89
N GLN A 112 3.20 -2.00 -23.70
CA GLN A 112 2.52 -2.60 -24.87
C GLN A 112 2.54 -4.13 -24.89
N THR A 113 3.18 -4.77 -23.91
CA THR A 113 3.25 -6.23 -23.88
C THR A 113 3.79 -6.83 -25.20
N GLU A 114 4.94 -6.32 -25.66
CA GLU A 114 5.70 -6.81 -26.83
C GLU A 114 5.04 -6.77 -28.23
N TYR A 115 3.75 -6.43 -28.39
CA TYR A 115 3.02 -6.63 -29.67
C TYR A 115 3.34 -5.66 -30.82
N GLY A 116 3.97 -4.51 -30.58
CA GLY A 116 4.32 -3.57 -31.65
C GLY A 116 3.11 -2.94 -32.38
N SER A 117 2.01 -2.67 -31.66
CA SER A 117 0.75 -2.13 -32.23
C SER A 117 0.74 -0.60 -32.46
N GLY A 118 1.76 0.11 -31.98
CA GLY A 118 1.82 1.58 -31.90
C GLY A 118 0.97 2.23 -30.81
N SER A 119 0.34 1.46 -29.91
CA SER A 119 -0.41 1.98 -28.75
C SER A 119 -0.23 1.09 -27.51
N PRO A 120 -0.29 1.64 -26.29
CA PRO A 120 -0.25 0.82 -25.08
C PRO A 120 -1.38 -0.20 -25.04
N LEU A 121 -1.09 -1.40 -24.56
CA LEU A 121 -2.06 -2.47 -24.39
C LEU A 121 -1.57 -3.53 -23.41
N LEU A 122 -2.53 -4.26 -22.84
CA LEU A 122 -2.33 -5.32 -21.88
C LEU A 122 -2.78 -6.67 -22.43
N ARG A 123 -2.29 -7.75 -21.82
CA ARG A 123 -2.76 -9.12 -22.05
C ARG A 123 -4.06 -9.37 -21.29
N THR A 124 -5.18 -9.39 -22.01
CA THR A 124 -6.53 -9.50 -21.43
C THR A 124 -6.77 -10.78 -20.63
N SER A 125 -6.06 -11.85 -20.98
CA SER A 125 -6.07 -13.09 -20.22
C SER A 125 -5.55 -12.92 -18.78
N HIS A 126 -4.69 -11.92 -18.51
CA HIS A 126 -4.12 -11.68 -17.18
C HIS A 126 -4.61 -10.39 -16.52
N THR A 127 -5.60 -9.71 -17.09
CA THR A 127 -6.15 -8.47 -16.52
C THR A 127 -7.60 -8.62 -16.07
N VAL A 128 -8.01 -9.80 -15.59
CA VAL A 128 -9.38 -9.99 -15.10
C VAL A 128 -9.61 -9.29 -13.76
N SER A 129 -10.81 -8.74 -13.53
CA SER A 129 -11.14 -7.98 -12.30
C SER A 129 -11.30 -8.83 -11.03
N THR A 130 -11.35 -10.16 -11.15
CA THR A 130 -11.49 -11.09 -10.00
C THR A 130 -10.17 -11.73 -9.58
N ALA A 131 -9.06 -11.31 -10.17
CA ALA A 131 -7.71 -11.72 -9.79
C ALA A 131 -6.87 -10.49 -9.42
N ILE A 132 -5.86 -10.70 -8.59
CA ILE A 132 -4.85 -9.71 -8.24
C ILE A 132 -3.77 -9.76 -9.32
N VAL A 133 -3.59 -8.64 -10.02
CA VAL A 133 -2.59 -8.52 -11.08
C VAL A 133 -1.32 -7.93 -10.49
N VAL A 134 -0.21 -8.65 -10.64
CA VAL A 134 1.05 -8.35 -9.98
C VAL A 134 2.08 -7.83 -10.97
N GLY A 135 2.48 -6.57 -10.79
CA GLY A 135 3.57 -5.92 -11.53
C GLY A 135 4.94 -6.10 -10.90
N GLY A 136 5.94 -5.44 -11.49
CA GLY A 136 7.34 -5.61 -11.15
C GLY A 136 8.06 -4.31 -10.76
N THR A 137 8.85 -4.39 -9.70
CA THR A 137 9.77 -3.33 -9.24
C THR A 137 11.23 -3.77 -9.36
N SER A 138 12.15 -2.81 -9.28
CA SER A 138 13.59 -3.00 -9.14
C SER A 138 14.04 -2.44 -7.80
N ILE A 139 14.65 -3.29 -6.97
CA ILE A 139 15.22 -2.88 -5.68
C ILE A 139 16.71 -2.66 -5.83
N SER A 140 17.18 -1.52 -5.33
CA SER A 140 18.61 -1.19 -5.28
C SER A 140 19.07 -1.01 -3.84
N THR A 141 20.06 -1.82 -3.45
CA THR A 141 20.87 -1.56 -2.24
C THR A 141 21.77 -0.37 -2.47
N LEU A 142 22.40 0.17 -1.41
CA LEU A 142 23.41 1.23 -1.58
C LEU A 142 24.52 0.83 -2.57
N ALA A 143 25.00 -0.41 -2.50
CA ALA A 143 26.07 -0.89 -3.37
C ALA A 143 25.64 -0.99 -4.84
N SER A 144 24.45 -1.54 -5.11
CA SER A 144 23.95 -1.65 -6.48
C SER A 144 23.55 -0.29 -7.06
N ALA A 145 22.95 0.59 -6.24
CA ALA A 145 22.60 1.95 -6.64
C ALA A 145 23.84 2.78 -7.04
N GLN A 146 24.95 2.65 -6.31
CA GLN A 146 26.23 3.30 -6.65
C GLN A 146 26.85 2.78 -7.95
N SER A 147 26.51 1.55 -8.36
CA SER A 147 26.98 0.95 -9.60
C SER A 147 26.05 1.16 -10.79
N ASP A 148 24.82 1.60 -10.55
CA ASP A 148 23.80 1.81 -11.56
C ASP A 148 23.95 3.23 -12.16
N PRO A 149 24.31 3.37 -13.45
CA PRO A 149 24.50 4.68 -14.08
C PRO A 149 23.19 5.49 -14.25
N THR A 150 22.02 4.88 -14.06
CA THR A 150 20.73 5.56 -14.07
C THR A 150 20.41 6.22 -12.72
N LEU A 151 20.98 5.70 -11.62
CA LEU A 151 20.83 6.24 -10.26
C LEU A 151 22.04 7.09 -9.84
N ALA A 152 23.26 6.64 -10.18
CA ALA A 152 24.55 7.28 -9.90
C ALA A 152 25.17 7.84 -11.19
N THR A 153 24.56 8.90 -11.73
CA THR A 153 24.97 9.50 -13.03
C THR A 153 26.35 10.17 -13.01
N GLY A 154 26.93 10.42 -11.83
CA GLY A 154 28.15 11.21 -11.64
C GLY A 154 27.98 12.71 -11.87
N VAL A 155 26.76 13.15 -12.22
CA VAL A 155 26.39 14.57 -12.39
C VAL A 155 25.51 14.97 -11.21
N PRO A 156 25.99 15.82 -10.27
CA PRO A 156 25.31 16.04 -8.99
C PRO A 156 23.82 16.41 -9.07
N ALA A 157 23.40 17.11 -10.12
CA ALA A 157 22.00 17.52 -10.30
C ALA A 157 21.05 16.38 -10.70
N SER A 158 21.55 15.29 -11.27
CA SER A 158 20.77 14.13 -11.72
C SER A 158 21.19 12.83 -11.04
N ASP A 159 22.18 12.87 -10.17
CA ASP A 159 22.68 11.73 -9.41
C ASP A 159 21.83 11.57 -8.14
N LEU A 160 20.89 10.62 -8.17
CA LEU A 160 19.94 10.37 -7.09
C LEU A 160 20.65 9.88 -5.82
N VAL A 161 21.71 9.07 -5.98
CA VAL A 161 22.52 8.60 -4.85
C VAL A 161 23.19 9.78 -4.14
N THR A 162 23.82 10.69 -4.88
CA THR A 162 24.49 11.88 -4.33
C THR A 162 23.49 12.82 -3.65
N GLN A 163 22.28 12.94 -4.20
CA GLN A 163 21.24 13.79 -3.64
C GLN A 163 20.77 13.33 -2.26
N VAL A 164 20.87 12.05 -1.93
CA VAL A 164 20.43 11.52 -0.62
C VAL A 164 21.56 11.14 0.33
N MET A 165 22.77 10.90 -0.18
CA MET A 165 23.98 10.59 0.60
C MET A 165 24.73 11.85 1.07
N SER A 166 24.02 12.92 1.42
CA SER A 166 24.56 14.25 1.74
C SER A 166 24.15 14.70 3.15
N ASP A 167 24.96 15.53 3.81
CA ASP A 167 24.60 16.20 5.07
C ASP A 167 23.40 17.16 4.91
N THR A 168 23.11 17.57 3.67
CA THR A 168 21.91 18.31 3.28
C THR A 168 21.23 17.58 2.11
N PRO A 169 20.47 16.51 2.38
CA PRO A 169 19.88 15.69 1.33
C PRO A 169 18.72 16.41 0.64
N ASN A 170 18.37 15.95 -0.57
CA ASN A 170 17.11 16.29 -1.22
C ASN A 170 15.96 15.65 -0.44
N LEU A 171 15.22 16.46 0.32
CA LEU A 171 14.16 15.98 1.20
C LEU A 171 12.93 15.47 0.45
N ASP A 172 12.61 16.02 -0.73
CA ASP A 172 11.49 15.53 -1.55
C ASP A 172 11.77 14.11 -2.03
N LEU A 173 13.00 13.88 -2.52
CA LEU A 173 13.45 12.54 -2.92
C LEU A 173 13.50 11.59 -1.73
N LEU A 174 13.98 12.05 -0.57
CA LEU A 174 14.02 11.24 0.64
C LEU A 174 12.62 10.86 1.14
N MET A 175 11.65 11.78 1.05
CA MET A 175 10.25 11.53 1.38
C MET A 175 9.65 10.48 0.44
N ALA A 176 9.87 10.62 -0.87
CA ALA A 176 9.46 9.64 -1.88
C ALA A 176 10.08 8.25 -1.63
N MET A 177 11.37 8.18 -1.29
CA MET A 177 12.04 6.92 -0.95
C MET A 177 11.51 6.30 0.35
N THR A 178 11.18 7.13 1.34
CA THR A 178 10.57 6.67 2.60
C THR A 178 9.20 6.07 2.33
N ALA A 179 8.38 6.75 1.52
CA ALA A 179 7.12 6.21 1.03
C ALA A 179 7.33 4.87 0.28
N ALA A 180 8.42 4.74 -0.50
CA ALA A 180 8.87 3.52 -1.18
C ALA A 180 9.54 2.46 -0.28
N GLY A 181 9.44 2.59 1.05
CA GLY A 181 9.91 1.60 2.01
C GLY A 181 11.36 1.75 2.47
N LEU A 182 11.98 2.93 2.29
CA LEU A 182 13.23 3.26 2.96
C LEU A 182 12.99 3.43 4.47
N THR A 183 13.66 2.61 5.28
CA THR A 183 13.54 2.66 6.75
C THR A 183 14.79 3.19 7.45
N THR A 184 15.89 3.38 6.72
CA THR A 184 17.19 3.81 7.25
C THR A 184 17.63 5.09 6.56
N LEU A 185 18.10 6.09 7.33
CA LEU A 185 18.64 7.30 6.73
C LEU A 185 19.85 6.91 5.85
N PRO A 186 19.94 7.36 4.58
CA PRO A 186 20.97 6.86 3.66
C PRO A 186 22.41 7.01 4.17
N THR A 187 22.70 8.08 4.91
CA THR A 187 24.03 8.31 5.53
C THR A 187 24.36 7.32 6.66
N ASN A 188 23.35 6.66 7.25
CA ASN A 188 23.50 5.59 8.23
C ASN A 188 23.60 4.20 7.60
N MET A 189 23.31 4.07 6.30
CA MET A 189 23.43 2.80 5.60
C MET A 189 24.90 2.40 5.46
N VAL A 190 25.23 1.20 5.91
CA VAL A 190 26.56 0.61 5.71
C VAL A 190 26.55 -0.14 4.39
N ALA A 191 27.43 0.23 3.45
CA ALA A 191 27.59 -0.50 2.19
C ALA A 191 27.86 -1.99 2.49
N ASN A 192 27.06 -2.87 1.85
CA ASN A 192 27.06 -4.34 1.94
C ASN A 192 28.46 -4.98 1.77
N SER A 193 29.32 -4.80 2.76
CA SER A 193 30.70 -5.32 2.83
C SER A 193 30.96 -6.01 4.16
N ASP A 194 30.01 -5.95 5.10
CA ASP A 194 30.04 -6.73 6.34
C ASP A 194 29.15 -7.98 6.20
N PRO A 195 29.74 -9.19 6.10
CA PRO A 195 29.00 -10.45 6.01
C PRO A 195 28.25 -10.82 7.31
N THR A 196 28.29 -9.98 8.34
CA THR A 196 27.51 -10.12 9.57
C THR A 196 26.19 -9.34 9.59
N GLN A 197 25.92 -8.50 8.57
CA GLN A 197 24.60 -7.87 8.42
C GLN A 197 23.53 -8.92 8.13
N THR A 198 22.40 -8.81 8.84
CA THR A 198 21.29 -9.77 8.83
C THR A 198 20.35 -9.63 7.62
N ASP A 199 20.40 -8.50 6.90
CA ASP A 199 19.57 -8.26 5.71
C ASP A 199 20.42 -7.89 4.48
N PRO A 200 20.58 -8.78 3.49
CA PRO A 200 21.35 -8.51 2.27
C PRO A 200 20.64 -7.52 1.31
N LEU A 201 19.36 -7.21 1.54
CA LEU A 201 18.51 -6.39 0.67
C LEU A 201 18.06 -5.08 1.33
N LEU A 202 18.86 -4.52 2.24
CA LEU A 202 18.62 -3.18 2.78
C LEU A 202 18.48 -2.17 1.62
N ARG A 203 17.23 -1.79 1.37
CA ARG A 203 16.79 -1.01 0.21
C ARG A 203 17.20 0.44 0.37
N LEU A 204 17.85 0.99 -0.64
CA LEU A 204 17.99 2.43 -0.82
C LEU A 204 16.91 2.96 -1.77
N PHE A 205 16.73 2.33 -2.93
CA PHE A 205 15.70 2.69 -3.90
C PHE A 205 14.83 1.47 -4.22
N GLU A 206 13.54 1.72 -4.44
CA GLU A 206 12.67 0.85 -5.23
C GLU A 206 12.09 1.68 -6.38
N THR A 207 12.18 1.15 -7.61
CA THR A 207 11.71 1.83 -8.82
C THR A 207 10.81 0.89 -9.62
N THR A 208 10.07 1.41 -10.60
CA THR A 208 9.47 0.58 -11.65
C THR A 208 10.57 -0.29 -12.27
N TRP A 209 10.28 -1.58 -12.51
CA TRP A 209 11.20 -2.42 -13.26
C TRP A 209 11.13 -2.11 -14.76
N ASN A 210 12.22 -1.55 -15.30
CA ASN A 210 12.40 -1.32 -16.73
C ASN A 210 13.88 -1.36 -17.09
N ASN A 211 14.29 -2.40 -17.81
CA ASN A 211 15.67 -2.57 -18.27
C ASN A 211 15.90 -2.02 -19.67
N TYR A 212 14.86 -1.55 -20.38
CA TYR A 212 15.04 -1.02 -21.73
C TYR A 212 15.84 0.28 -21.69
N TYR A 213 16.88 0.36 -22.52
CA TYR A 213 17.56 1.63 -22.76
C TYR A 213 17.76 1.88 -24.25
N PHE A 214 17.74 3.16 -24.61
CA PHE A 214 18.01 3.62 -25.96
C PHE A 214 19.45 4.15 -26.03
N SER A 215 20.24 3.58 -26.91
CA SER A 215 21.63 4.00 -27.13
C SER A 215 21.87 4.41 -28.58
N TYR A 216 23.00 5.06 -28.85
CA TYR A 216 23.44 5.34 -30.21
C TYR A 216 24.75 4.59 -30.48
N SER A 217 24.76 3.77 -31.53
CA SER A 217 25.97 3.13 -32.03
C SER A 217 27.01 4.17 -32.46
N LYS A 218 28.28 3.75 -32.56
CA LYS A 218 29.37 4.59 -33.11
C LYS A 218 29.09 5.09 -34.54
N SER A 219 28.14 4.48 -35.25
CA SER A 219 27.70 4.89 -36.59
C SER A 219 26.58 5.92 -36.59
N GLY A 220 26.12 6.36 -35.41
CA GLY A 220 25.03 7.33 -35.24
C GLY A 220 23.62 6.73 -35.38
N LYS A 221 23.51 5.41 -35.53
CA LYS A 221 22.21 4.71 -35.53
C LYS A 221 21.77 4.44 -34.10
N GLY A 222 20.51 4.72 -33.79
CA GLY A 222 19.89 4.31 -32.54
C GLY A 222 19.80 2.78 -32.44
N GLU A 223 20.08 2.23 -31.27
CA GLU A 223 20.00 0.81 -30.93
C GLU A 223 19.19 0.70 -29.63
N LEU A 224 18.16 -0.16 -29.62
CA LEU A 224 17.47 -0.58 -28.40
C LEU A 224 18.07 -1.89 -27.91
N SER A 225 18.55 -1.88 -26.68
CA SER A 225 19.04 -3.08 -26.02
C SER A 225 18.70 -2.98 -24.54
N PRO A 226 18.08 -4.00 -23.93
CA PRO A 226 17.30 -5.05 -24.59
C PRO A 226 16.19 -4.47 -25.50
N SER A 227 15.68 -5.26 -26.43
CA SER A 227 14.71 -4.78 -27.41
C SER A 227 13.29 -4.76 -26.83
N TYR A 228 12.40 -3.89 -27.31
CA TYR A 228 11.01 -3.82 -26.84
C TYR A 228 10.16 -5.06 -27.17
N SER A 229 10.68 -5.99 -27.98
CA SER A 229 10.06 -7.30 -28.22
C SER A 229 10.57 -8.39 -27.26
N SER A 230 11.23 -8.02 -26.16
CA SER A 230 11.81 -8.96 -25.18
C SER A 230 11.41 -8.62 -23.73
N ASN A 231 11.24 -9.65 -22.89
CA ASN A 231 10.74 -9.55 -21.51
C ASN A 231 11.69 -8.80 -20.56
N ASN A 232 11.52 -7.49 -20.39
CA ASN A 232 12.46 -6.63 -19.66
C ASN A 232 11.82 -5.43 -18.93
N SER A 233 10.49 -5.36 -18.81
CA SER A 233 9.83 -4.29 -18.05
C SER A 233 8.44 -4.69 -17.55
N SER A 234 8.08 -4.23 -16.34
CA SER A 234 6.74 -4.41 -15.79
C SER A 234 5.66 -3.90 -16.75
N SER A 235 4.75 -4.79 -17.16
CA SER A 235 3.62 -4.42 -17.99
C SER A 235 2.53 -3.76 -17.15
N GLY A 236 1.90 -2.73 -17.70
CA GLY A 236 0.87 -1.99 -17.00
C GLY A 236 0.24 -0.90 -17.86
N GLY A 237 -0.97 -0.47 -17.50
CA GLY A 237 -1.81 0.39 -18.29
C GLY A 237 -3.30 0.19 -18.00
N VAL A 238 -4.13 0.34 -19.04
CA VAL A 238 -5.60 0.26 -18.92
C VAL A 238 -6.17 -0.76 -19.90
N ASP A 239 -6.85 -1.76 -19.36
CA ASP A 239 -7.63 -2.73 -20.14
C ASP A 239 -9.02 -2.15 -20.45
N THR A 240 -9.17 -1.67 -21.68
CA THR A 240 -10.41 -1.04 -22.18
C THR A 240 -11.47 -2.06 -22.63
N THR A 241 -11.20 -3.36 -22.52
CA THR A 241 -12.15 -4.42 -22.91
C THR A 241 -13.19 -4.70 -21.83
N GLN A 242 -12.96 -4.20 -20.61
CA GLN A 242 -13.84 -4.31 -19.46
C GLN A 242 -13.98 -2.95 -18.75
N GLY A 243 -15.05 -2.78 -17.97
CA GLY A 243 -15.24 -1.57 -17.17
C GLY A 243 -14.27 -1.49 -16.00
N THR A 244 -14.08 -0.28 -15.46
CA THR A 244 -13.38 -0.10 -14.18
C THR A 244 -14.16 -0.84 -13.08
N PRO A 245 -13.53 -1.77 -12.35
CA PRO A 245 -14.19 -2.51 -11.27
C PRO A 245 -14.50 -1.59 -10.08
N SER A 246 -15.53 -1.94 -9.30
CA SER A 246 -16.01 -1.08 -8.22
C SER A 246 -14.94 -0.76 -7.19
N TYR A 247 -14.05 -1.71 -6.86
CA TYR A 247 -12.95 -1.46 -5.92
C TYR A 247 -11.98 -0.36 -6.40
N GLN A 248 -11.79 -0.18 -7.72
CA GLN A 248 -11.00 0.93 -8.27
C GLN A 248 -11.81 2.23 -8.28
N THR A 249 -13.09 2.21 -8.63
CA THR A 249 -13.92 3.42 -8.61
C THR A 249 -14.19 3.93 -7.20
N ASP A 250 -14.39 3.04 -6.24
CA ASP A 250 -14.61 3.36 -4.82
C ASP A 250 -13.32 3.90 -4.17
N PHE A 251 -12.16 3.47 -4.66
CA PHE A 251 -10.86 4.06 -4.33
C PHE A 251 -10.65 5.45 -4.95
N GLY A 252 -11.54 5.90 -5.85
CA GLY A 252 -11.45 7.20 -6.52
C GLY A 252 -10.73 7.17 -7.87
N LEU A 253 -10.44 5.99 -8.43
CA LEU A 253 -9.76 5.87 -9.71
C LEU A 253 -10.75 5.95 -10.88
N THR A 254 -10.31 6.58 -11.96
CA THR A 254 -10.93 6.49 -13.29
C THR A 254 -9.86 6.14 -14.32
N PRO A 255 -9.38 4.89 -14.35
CA PRO A 255 -8.28 4.50 -15.21
C PRO A 255 -8.58 4.81 -16.67
N THR A 256 -7.68 5.56 -17.32
CA THR A 256 -7.89 6.11 -18.67
C THR A 256 -6.68 5.81 -19.56
N SER A 257 -6.90 5.14 -20.69
CA SER A 257 -5.84 4.78 -21.63
C SER A 257 -5.24 6.02 -22.31
N ILE A 258 -4.01 5.88 -22.83
CA ILE A 258 -3.34 6.92 -23.63
C ILE A 258 -3.16 6.44 -25.08
N GLY A 259 -2.87 7.39 -25.97
CA GLY A 259 -2.63 7.12 -27.39
C GLY A 259 -3.77 7.58 -28.31
N PRO A 260 -3.85 7.05 -29.54
CA PRO A 260 -4.80 7.53 -30.56
C PRO A 260 -6.27 7.32 -30.20
N THR A 261 -6.56 6.31 -29.38
CA THR A 261 -7.90 6.03 -28.85
C THR A 261 -7.83 6.02 -27.33
N VAL A 262 -8.57 6.94 -26.71
CA VAL A 262 -8.65 7.10 -25.25
C VAL A 262 -9.97 6.52 -24.78
N ALA A 263 -9.92 5.57 -23.85
CA ALA A 263 -11.09 4.97 -23.23
C ALA A 263 -10.78 4.61 -21.77
N THR A 264 -11.82 4.53 -20.95
CA THR A 264 -11.71 4.06 -19.57
C THR A 264 -11.80 2.54 -19.51
N GLY A 265 -11.25 1.96 -18.45
CA GLY A 265 -11.27 0.51 -18.24
C GLY A 265 -10.69 0.09 -16.90
N ARG A 266 -10.32 -1.18 -16.76
CA ARG A 266 -9.61 -1.68 -15.57
C ARG A 266 -8.15 -1.23 -15.61
N GLY A 267 -7.67 -0.58 -14.55
CA GLY A 267 -6.24 -0.29 -14.37
C GLY A 267 -5.46 -1.54 -13.99
N ALA A 268 -4.22 -1.66 -14.45
CA ALA A 268 -3.28 -2.71 -14.02
C ALA A 268 -1.85 -2.16 -13.95
N PRO A 269 -0.99 -2.70 -13.07
CA PRO A 269 -1.28 -3.78 -12.12
C PRO A 269 -2.14 -3.32 -10.92
N ASP A 270 -2.56 -4.25 -10.05
CA ASP A 270 -3.19 -3.90 -8.76
C ASP A 270 -2.11 -3.63 -7.69
N VAL A 271 -1.04 -4.44 -7.70
CA VAL A 271 0.10 -4.37 -6.77
C VAL A 271 1.40 -4.74 -7.48
N SER A 272 2.55 -4.62 -6.83
CA SER A 272 3.84 -5.03 -7.40
C SER A 272 4.75 -5.69 -6.37
N ALA A 273 5.82 -6.32 -6.82
CA ALA A 273 6.93 -6.74 -5.97
C ALA A 273 8.22 -6.77 -6.79
N LEU A 274 9.35 -7.10 -6.14
CA LEU A 274 10.63 -7.26 -6.84
C LEU A 274 10.44 -8.18 -8.05
N ALA A 275 10.86 -7.70 -9.21
CA ALA A 275 10.87 -8.45 -10.45
C ALA A 275 12.30 -8.67 -10.93
N SER A 276 13.04 -7.60 -11.24
CA SER A 276 14.41 -7.68 -11.76
C SER A 276 15.05 -6.29 -11.75
N GLY A 277 16.18 -6.10 -12.44
CA GLY A 277 16.96 -4.87 -12.51
C GLY A 277 18.22 -4.99 -11.68
N ASN A 278 18.29 -4.29 -10.55
CA ASN A 278 19.46 -4.32 -9.66
C ASN A 278 19.43 -5.48 -8.64
N ALA A 279 18.31 -6.18 -8.52
CA ALA A 279 18.15 -7.34 -7.64
C ALA A 279 17.39 -8.46 -8.36
N PHE A 280 17.74 -9.70 -8.01
CA PHE A 280 17.21 -10.92 -8.61
C PHE A 280 16.86 -11.93 -7.50
N TYR A 281 15.95 -12.84 -7.80
CA TYR A 281 15.70 -14.01 -6.98
C TYR A 281 16.77 -15.05 -7.25
N TYR A 282 17.29 -15.68 -6.18
CA TYR A 282 18.24 -16.76 -6.34
C TYR A 282 17.50 -18.09 -6.39
N VAL A 283 17.29 -18.60 -7.59
CA VAL A 283 16.41 -19.75 -7.86
C VAL A 283 17.16 -20.97 -8.38
N LEU A 284 16.56 -22.15 -8.25
CA LEU A 284 17.08 -23.38 -8.83
C LEU A 284 17.15 -23.24 -10.35
N SER A 285 18.30 -23.55 -10.98
CA SER A 285 18.43 -23.38 -12.43
C SER A 285 17.96 -24.61 -13.21
N ALA A 286 17.40 -24.41 -14.40
CA ALA A 286 17.12 -25.54 -15.29
C ALA A 286 18.39 -26.26 -15.75
N SER A 287 19.54 -25.60 -15.81
CA SER A 287 20.80 -26.25 -16.17
C SER A 287 21.13 -27.39 -15.20
N TYR A 288 20.88 -27.18 -13.90
CA TYR A 288 21.05 -28.21 -12.87
C TYR A 288 19.95 -29.27 -12.93
N LEU A 289 18.70 -28.87 -13.15
CA LEU A 289 17.59 -29.83 -13.30
C LEU A 289 17.80 -30.79 -14.49
N ASN A 290 18.32 -30.27 -15.60
CA ASN A 290 18.59 -31.04 -16.82
C ASN A 290 19.86 -31.90 -16.72
N ASP A 291 20.92 -31.41 -16.08
CA ASP A 291 22.14 -32.18 -15.79
C ASP A 291 22.72 -31.82 -14.41
N PRO A 292 22.34 -32.55 -13.34
CA PRO A 292 22.84 -32.28 -11.99
C PRO A 292 24.36 -32.47 -11.83
N SER A 293 25.03 -33.11 -12.79
CA SER A 293 26.47 -33.38 -12.71
C SER A 293 27.32 -32.21 -13.21
N THR A 294 26.77 -31.34 -14.06
CA THR A 294 27.50 -30.20 -14.66
C THR A 294 26.77 -28.86 -14.57
N GLY A 295 25.47 -28.84 -14.34
CA GLY A 295 24.67 -27.62 -14.25
C GLY A 295 24.91 -26.83 -12.98
N THR A 296 24.77 -25.51 -13.08
CA THR A 296 24.89 -24.61 -11.92
C THR A 296 23.66 -24.76 -11.04
N LEU A 297 23.81 -25.10 -9.76
CA LEU A 297 22.67 -25.35 -8.86
C LEU A 297 21.64 -24.21 -8.90
N THR A 298 22.11 -22.98 -8.78
CA THR A 298 21.27 -21.78 -8.64
C THR A 298 21.74 -20.66 -9.55
N HIS A 299 20.82 -19.78 -9.93
CA HIS A 299 21.12 -18.57 -10.68
C HIS A 299 20.18 -17.43 -10.28
N GLY A 300 20.54 -16.21 -10.67
CA GLY A 300 19.66 -15.05 -10.52
C GLY A 300 18.62 -15.03 -11.64
N ASP A 301 17.35 -14.92 -11.26
CA ASP A 301 16.21 -14.85 -12.18
C ASP A 301 15.17 -13.84 -11.66
N GLY A 302 14.15 -13.53 -12.47
CA GLY A 302 13.23 -12.44 -12.17
C GLY A 302 12.01 -12.35 -13.09
N GLY A 303 11.51 -11.12 -13.25
CA GLY A 303 10.29 -10.82 -13.99
C GLY A 303 9.06 -10.72 -13.09
N THR A 304 7.94 -10.29 -13.67
CA THR A 304 6.64 -10.33 -12.96
C THR A 304 6.24 -11.77 -12.63
N SER A 305 6.79 -12.73 -13.37
CA SER A 305 6.87 -14.15 -13.05
C SER A 305 7.40 -14.49 -11.65
N ALA A 306 8.36 -13.72 -11.12
CA ALA A 306 8.88 -13.93 -9.77
C ALA A 306 8.06 -13.18 -8.70
N ALA A 307 7.56 -12.00 -9.06
CA ALA A 307 6.76 -11.15 -8.18
C ALA A 307 5.40 -11.79 -7.83
N THR A 308 4.77 -12.46 -8.79
CA THR A 308 3.43 -13.08 -8.65
C THR A 308 3.39 -14.21 -7.60
N PRO A 309 4.26 -15.25 -7.67
CA PRO A 309 4.32 -16.29 -6.65
C PRO A 309 4.78 -15.79 -5.28
N LEU A 310 5.51 -14.67 -5.20
CA LEU A 310 5.82 -14.03 -3.92
C LEU A 310 4.55 -13.51 -3.24
N TRP A 311 3.68 -12.81 -3.98
CA TRP A 311 2.37 -12.37 -3.48
C TRP A 311 1.45 -13.52 -3.10
N ALA A 312 1.43 -14.60 -3.88
CA ALA A 312 0.68 -15.81 -3.53
C ALA A 312 1.20 -16.44 -2.23
N SER A 313 2.52 -16.46 -2.03
CA SER A 313 3.14 -16.98 -0.81
C SER A 313 2.87 -16.10 0.41
N LEU A 314 2.89 -14.77 0.23
CA LEU A 314 2.52 -13.81 1.27
C LEU A 314 1.06 -14.02 1.70
N THR A 315 0.17 -14.28 0.74
CA THR A 315 -1.25 -14.56 1.01
C THR A 315 -1.43 -15.85 1.80
N ALA A 316 -0.62 -16.88 1.55
CA ALA A 316 -0.63 -18.09 2.37
C ALA A 316 -0.26 -17.80 3.83
N GLN A 317 0.64 -16.83 4.07
CA GLN A 317 0.96 -16.38 5.42
C GLN A 317 -0.19 -15.56 6.04
N PHE A 318 -0.87 -14.73 5.25
CA PHE A 318 -2.07 -14.02 5.70
C PHE A 318 -3.19 -15.00 6.07
N ASP A 319 -3.43 -16.03 5.26
CA ASP A 319 -4.43 -17.07 5.56
C ASP A 319 -4.09 -17.80 6.88
N ALA A 320 -2.81 -18.03 7.17
CA ALA A 320 -2.39 -18.59 8.46
C ALA A 320 -2.69 -17.63 9.62
N VAL A 321 -2.43 -16.33 9.46
CA VAL A 321 -2.79 -15.30 10.46
C VAL A 321 -4.31 -15.24 10.66
N PHE A 322 -5.08 -15.28 9.58
CA PHE A 322 -6.54 -15.24 9.61
C PHE A 322 -7.08 -16.48 10.34
N GLU A 323 -6.60 -17.68 10.02
CA GLU A 323 -6.97 -18.90 10.73
C GLU A 323 -6.63 -18.81 12.23
N ASN A 324 -5.44 -18.29 12.55
CA ASN A 324 -4.97 -18.10 13.92
C ASN A 324 -5.86 -17.14 14.73
N GLN A 325 -6.46 -16.15 14.07
CA GLN A 325 -7.42 -15.21 14.66
C GLN A 325 -8.89 -15.63 14.48
N HIS A 326 -9.15 -16.86 14.02
CA HIS A 326 -10.49 -17.40 13.77
C HIS A 326 -11.31 -16.61 12.73
N LEU A 327 -10.64 -16.04 11.73
CA LEU A 327 -11.22 -15.43 10.55
C LEU A 327 -11.35 -16.47 9.41
N PRO A 328 -12.29 -16.27 8.48
CA PRO A 328 -12.35 -17.08 7.26
C PRO A 328 -11.11 -16.84 6.38
N GLN A 329 -10.73 -17.83 5.57
CA GLN A 329 -9.67 -17.67 4.56
C GLN A 329 -10.01 -16.50 3.62
N LEU A 330 -9.01 -15.71 3.19
CA LEU A 330 -9.20 -14.48 2.42
C LEU A 330 -10.00 -14.68 1.13
N GLY A 331 -9.67 -15.69 0.33
CA GLY A 331 -10.34 -15.93 -0.95
C GLY A 331 -10.17 -14.76 -1.93
N TYR A 332 -11.27 -14.21 -2.46
CA TYR A 332 -11.22 -12.96 -3.23
C TYR A 332 -11.07 -11.77 -2.28
N TYR A 333 -10.05 -10.94 -2.49
CA TYR A 333 -9.80 -9.79 -1.61
C TYR A 333 -9.17 -8.58 -2.32
N ASN A 334 -9.39 -8.41 -3.63
CA ASN A 334 -8.95 -7.19 -4.34
C ASN A 334 -9.50 -5.94 -3.65
N ASP A 335 -10.78 -5.92 -3.31
CA ASP A 335 -11.44 -4.84 -2.58
C ASP A 335 -10.80 -4.55 -1.22
N LEU A 336 -10.38 -5.58 -0.47
CA LEU A 336 -9.68 -5.40 0.80
C LEU A 336 -8.30 -4.77 0.62
N LEU A 337 -7.59 -5.02 -0.50
CA LEU A 337 -6.32 -4.34 -0.79
C LEU A 337 -6.50 -2.84 -1.02
N TYR A 338 -7.50 -2.45 -1.80
CA TYR A 338 -7.82 -1.04 -2.03
C TYR A 338 -8.36 -0.37 -0.77
N MET A 339 -9.14 -1.08 0.06
CA MET A 339 -9.55 -0.59 1.37
C MET A 339 -8.35 -0.41 2.30
N ALA A 340 -7.43 -1.37 2.35
CA ALA A 340 -6.20 -1.27 3.13
C ALA A 340 -5.35 -0.08 2.68
N ALA A 341 -5.20 0.16 1.38
CA ALA A 341 -4.47 1.31 0.86
C ALA A 341 -5.12 2.65 1.25
N ALA A 342 -6.45 2.70 1.35
CA ALA A 342 -7.18 3.91 1.74
C ALA A 342 -7.09 4.20 3.25
N ILE A 343 -7.20 3.16 4.10
CA ILE A 343 -7.22 3.33 5.56
C ILE A 343 -5.83 3.29 6.21
N ALA A 344 -4.93 2.53 5.59
CA ALA A 344 -3.60 2.24 6.07
C ALA A 344 -2.59 2.28 4.91
N PRO A 345 -2.36 3.45 4.27
CA PRO A 345 -1.44 3.57 3.13
C PRO A 345 -0.02 3.07 3.42
N GLY A 346 0.41 3.04 4.69
CA GLY A 346 1.68 2.43 5.11
C GLY A 346 1.81 0.92 4.84
N ALA A 347 0.70 0.24 4.56
CA ALA A 347 0.67 -1.17 4.14
C ALA A 347 1.32 -1.42 2.77
N PHE A 348 1.51 -0.37 1.97
CA PHE A 348 2.16 -0.44 0.68
C PHE A 348 3.35 0.54 0.63
N ASN A 349 4.42 0.12 -0.02
CA ASN A 349 5.52 0.99 -0.40
C ASN A 349 5.14 1.68 -1.72
N ASP A 350 5.15 3.01 -1.74
CA ASP A 350 4.79 3.83 -2.89
C ASP A 350 5.97 3.98 -3.86
N ILE A 351 5.88 3.44 -5.07
CA ILE A 351 6.97 3.55 -6.03
C ILE A 351 6.65 4.72 -6.96
N SER A 352 7.34 5.84 -6.77
CA SER A 352 7.15 7.06 -7.58
C SER A 352 8.33 7.36 -8.52
N LEU A 353 9.22 6.38 -8.72
CA LEU A 353 10.40 6.50 -9.58
C LEU A 353 10.39 5.44 -10.70
N GLY A 354 10.67 5.88 -11.92
CA GLY A 354 10.77 5.03 -13.10
C GLY A 354 9.52 5.07 -13.99
N ASN A 355 9.51 4.25 -15.03
CA ASN A 355 8.41 4.18 -15.99
C ASN A 355 8.42 2.84 -16.73
N ASN A 356 7.34 2.52 -17.45
CA ASN A 356 7.26 1.35 -18.32
C ASN A 356 7.21 1.69 -19.83
N ILE A 357 7.75 2.86 -20.22
CA ILE A 357 7.64 3.40 -21.57
C ILE A 357 8.39 2.51 -22.58
N SER A 358 7.62 1.80 -23.39
CA SER A 358 8.13 0.81 -24.35
C SER A 358 7.28 0.65 -25.62
N THR A 359 6.24 1.46 -25.82
CA THR A 359 5.31 1.29 -26.95
C THR A 359 5.98 1.58 -28.28
N TYR A 360 5.84 0.68 -29.24
CA TYR A 360 6.43 0.79 -30.58
C TYR A 360 5.49 0.29 -31.69
N TYR A 361 5.86 0.51 -32.95
CA TYR A 361 5.27 -0.21 -34.09
C TYR A 361 6.32 -0.67 -35.10
N VAL A 362 6.04 -1.79 -35.77
CA VAL A 362 6.91 -2.32 -36.83
C VAL A 362 6.84 -1.42 -38.07
N ALA A 363 8.00 -1.10 -38.63
CA ALA A 363 8.18 -0.18 -39.74
C ALA A 363 9.24 -0.70 -40.74
N THR A 364 9.38 -0.02 -41.88
CA THR A 364 10.49 -0.30 -42.79
C THR A 364 11.75 0.42 -42.34
N LYS A 365 12.93 -0.13 -42.68
CA LYS A 365 14.26 0.44 -42.38
C LYS A 365 14.41 1.93 -42.70
N ASP A 366 13.76 2.40 -43.75
CA ASP A 366 13.89 3.77 -44.24
C ASP A 366 12.90 4.74 -43.56
N THR A 367 12.07 4.24 -42.64
CA THR A 367 11.14 5.07 -41.87
C THR A 367 11.94 5.96 -40.91
N PRO A 368 11.70 7.30 -40.90
CA PRO A 368 12.39 8.19 -39.96
C PRO A 368 12.17 7.76 -38.50
N GLY A 369 13.25 7.66 -37.74
CA GLY A 369 13.21 7.19 -36.35
C GLY A 369 13.16 5.67 -36.19
N ALA A 370 13.17 4.90 -37.29
CA ALA A 370 13.24 3.46 -37.20
C ALA A 370 14.60 2.97 -36.69
N VAL A 371 14.54 1.99 -35.81
CA VAL A 371 15.67 1.36 -35.12
C VAL A 371 15.55 -0.15 -35.26
N LEU A 372 16.68 -0.83 -35.32
CA LEU A 372 16.69 -2.29 -35.42
C LEU A 372 16.33 -2.86 -34.04
N ASP A 373 15.28 -3.66 -34.00
CA ASP A 373 14.96 -4.53 -32.88
C ASP A 373 15.79 -5.81 -33.06
N GLU A 374 16.83 -6.00 -32.25
CA GLU A 374 17.79 -7.09 -32.45
C GLU A 374 17.20 -8.49 -32.15
N ASN A 375 16.12 -8.56 -31.36
CA ASN A 375 15.47 -9.81 -30.99
C ASN A 375 14.57 -10.34 -32.12
N SER A 376 13.71 -9.48 -32.67
CA SER A 376 12.83 -9.82 -33.80
C SER A 376 13.53 -9.77 -35.15
N GLY A 377 14.56 -8.93 -35.29
CA GLY A 377 15.21 -8.61 -36.58
C GLY A 377 14.45 -7.58 -37.42
N ASP A 378 13.33 -7.05 -36.91
CA ASP A 378 12.52 -6.04 -37.58
C ASP A 378 13.02 -4.62 -37.28
N TYR A 379 12.61 -3.68 -38.13
CA TYR A 379 12.78 -2.25 -37.82
C TYR A 379 11.53 -1.76 -37.10
N VAL A 380 11.71 -1.06 -35.98
CA VAL A 380 10.61 -0.56 -35.15
C VAL A 380 10.73 0.95 -34.96
N VAL A 381 9.62 1.62 -34.71
CA VAL A 381 9.58 3.04 -34.32
C VAL A 381 9.00 3.14 -32.91
N PRO A 382 9.83 3.51 -31.92
CA PRO A 382 9.34 3.89 -30.59
C PRO A 382 8.38 5.08 -30.68
N THR A 383 7.28 5.00 -29.94
CA THR A 383 6.26 6.06 -29.91
C THR A 383 6.47 7.05 -28.75
N GLY A 384 7.20 6.63 -27.71
CA GLY A 384 7.31 7.35 -26.45
C GLY A 384 6.07 7.23 -25.56
N LEU A 385 5.08 6.42 -25.94
CA LEU A 385 3.90 6.16 -25.11
C LEU A 385 4.22 5.09 -24.05
N GLY A 386 3.69 5.33 -22.87
CA GLY A 386 3.74 4.48 -21.68
C GLY A 386 3.41 5.31 -20.46
N PHE A 387 3.71 4.78 -19.28
CA PHE A 387 3.32 5.38 -18.02
C PHE A 387 4.53 5.56 -17.12
N ASP A 388 4.59 6.70 -16.45
CA ASP A 388 5.54 6.98 -15.38
C ASP A 388 4.96 6.47 -14.05
N ALA A 389 5.84 6.15 -13.12
CA ALA A 389 5.47 5.88 -11.74
C ALA A 389 5.15 7.21 -11.04
N GLU A 390 4.14 7.23 -10.19
CA GLU A 390 3.61 8.46 -9.58
C GLU A 390 3.37 8.24 -8.07
N SER A 391 2.98 9.27 -7.33
CA SER A 391 2.51 9.09 -5.95
C SER A 391 1.15 8.40 -5.99
N GLY A 392 0.92 7.44 -5.10
CA GLY A 392 -0.36 6.74 -5.01
C GLY A 392 -0.49 5.59 -6.02
N TYR A 393 -1.69 5.37 -6.55
CA TYR A 393 -1.89 4.32 -7.55
C TYR A 393 -1.38 4.76 -8.91
N ASP A 394 -0.49 3.98 -9.52
CA ASP A 394 -0.01 4.20 -10.88
C ASP A 394 -0.16 2.95 -11.78
N TYR A 395 0.11 3.12 -13.08
CA TYR A 395 0.01 2.06 -14.07
C TYR A 395 1.30 1.26 -14.26
N THR A 396 2.29 1.40 -13.40
CA THR A 396 3.56 0.66 -13.49
C THR A 396 3.77 -0.31 -12.33
N THR A 397 3.28 0.07 -11.15
CA THR A 397 3.45 -0.61 -9.86
C THR A 397 2.15 -0.75 -9.04
N GLY A 398 1.05 -0.13 -9.48
CA GLY A 398 -0.27 -0.30 -8.89
C GLY A 398 -0.36 0.44 -7.55
N LEU A 399 -0.89 -0.21 -6.51
CA LEU A 399 -0.82 0.27 -5.12
C LEU A 399 0.61 0.28 -4.56
N GLY A 400 1.57 -0.34 -5.26
CA GLY A 400 2.97 -0.48 -4.85
C GLY A 400 3.32 -1.87 -4.31
N SER A 401 4.48 -1.98 -3.65
CA SER A 401 4.97 -3.24 -3.08
C SER A 401 4.51 -3.45 -1.63
N PRO A 402 4.35 -4.68 -1.13
CA PRO A 402 3.74 -4.87 0.18
C PRO A 402 4.72 -4.55 1.32
N ASN A 403 4.24 -3.83 2.34
CA ASN A 403 4.75 -3.98 3.69
C ASN A 403 3.96 -5.12 4.36
N GLY A 404 4.52 -6.33 4.35
CA GLY A 404 3.78 -7.54 4.75
C GLY A 404 3.18 -7.49 6.15
N LEU A 405 3.89 -6.91 7.12
CA LEU A 405 3.40 -6.78 8.51
C LEU A 405 2.26 -5.77 8.62
N LEU A 406 2.44 -4.58 8.05
CA LEU A 406 1.40 -3.54 8.07
C LEU A 406 0.16 -3.95 7.27
N LEU A 407 0.34 -4.64 6.15
CA LEU A 407 -0.76 -5.18 5.37
C LEU A 407 -1.52 -6.27 6.13
N ALA A 408 -0.85 -7.18 6.83
CA ALA A 408 -1.53 -8.17 7.67
C ALA A 408 -2.35 -7.52 8.80
N ARG A 409 -1.81 -6.48 9.45
CA ARG A 409 -2.53 -5.69 10.46
C ARG A 409 -3.75 -4.97 9.87
N ALA A 410 -3.60 -4.36 8.70
CA ALA A 410 -4.72 -3.70 8.02
C ALA A 410 -5.82 -4.69 7.61
N LEU A 411 -5.46 -5.82 7.01
CA LEU A 411 -6.41 -6.85 6.57
C LEU A 411 -7.17 -7.48 7.76
N THR A 412 -6.49 -7.76 8.88
CA THR A 412 -7.14 -8.29 10.08
C THR A 412 -8.06 -7.24 10.74
N ALA A 413 -7.65 -5.97 10.80
CA ALA A 413 -8.51 -4.88 11.25
C ALA A 413 -9.78 -4.75 10.41
N ILE A 414 -9.67 -4.79 9.08
CA ILE A 414 -10.81 -4.76 8.16
C ILE A 414 -11.74 -5.94 8.42
N ALA A 415 -11.19 -7.16 8.46
CA ALA A 415 -11.99 -8.37 8.61
C ALA A 415 -12.74 -8.41 9.95
N HIS A 416 -12.08 -8.05 11.06
CA HIS A 416 -12.74 -8.01 12.37
C HIS A 416 -13.80 -6.92 12.45
N ALA A 417 -13.54 -5.73 11.89
CA ALA A 417 -14.52 -4.65 11.84
C ALA A 417 -15.77 -5.08 11.04
N GLN A 418 -15.59 -5.63 9.84
CA GLN A 418 -16.71 -6.03 8.99
C GLN A 418 -17.56 -7.19 9.54
N ILE A 419 -16.95 -8.12 10.29
CA ILE A 419 -17.64 -9.32 10.78
C ILE A 419 -18.23 -9.09 12.18
N TYR A 420 -17.53 -8.36 13.05
CA TYR A 420 -17.83 -8.34 14.49
C TYR A 420 -18.15 -6.95 15.06
N SER A 421 -17.95 -5.86 14.31
CA SER A 421 -18.23 -4.51 14.77
C SER A 421 -19.59 -4.01 14.27
N ASP A 422 -20.30 -3.26 15.12
CA ASP A 422 -21.48 -2.46 14.77
C ASP A 422 -21.22 -0.96 14.93
N ALA A 423 -19.94 -0.57 14.99
CA ALA A 423 -19.53 0.82 15.12
C ALA A 423 -20.14 1.68 13.99
N PRO A 424 -20.72 2.85 14.32
CA PRO A 424 -21.24 3.74 13.29
C PRO A 424 -20.10 4.31 12.46
N ALA A 425 -20.28 4.41 11.15
CA ALA A 425 -19.35 5.11 10.29
C ALA A 425 -19.28 6.61 10.66
N VAL A 426 -18.29 7.35 10.15
CA VAL A 426 -18.22 8.80 10.33
C VAL A 426 -19.35 9.47 9.55
N LEU A 427 -19.50 9.08 8.28
CA LEU A 427 -20.40 9.61 7.29
C LEU A 427 -21.28 8.53 6.66
N GLY A 428 -22.57 8.82 6.52
CA GLY A 428 -23.48 8.14 5.60
C GLY A 428 -23.50 8.87 4.25
N ILE A 429 -23.10 8.18 3.18
CA ILE A 429 -22.98 8.76 1.84
C ILE A 429 -24.37 8.96 1.23
N VAL A 430 -24.67 10.17 0.76
CA VAL A 430 -25.94 10.52 0.10
C VAL A 430 -25.77 10.55 -1.41
N ASP A 431 -24.77 11.28 -1.89
CA ASP A 431 -24.37 11.37 -3.29
C ASP A 431 -22.87 11.70 -3.41
N THR A 432 -22.39 12.04 -4.60
CA THR A 432 -20.95 12.30 -4.86
C THR A 432 -20.36 13.47 -4.09
N THR A 433 -21.17 14.38 -3.54
CA THR A 433 -20.73 15.63 -2.89
C THR A 433 -21.41 15.89 -1.54
N HIS A 434 -22.40 15.07 -1.17
CA HIS A 434 -23.15 15.21 0.07
C HIS A 434 -23.11 13.94 0.90
N ALA A 435 -22.98 14.12 2.22
CA ALA A 435 -23.10 13.08 3.22
C ALA A 435 -24.03 13.53 4.36
N VAL A 436 -24.31 12.61 5.26
CA VAL A 436 -24.86 12.91 6.60
C VAL A 436 -23.93 12.36 7.67
N SER A 437 -23.94 12.94 8.86
CA SER A 437 -23.26 12.37 10.01
C SER A 437 -24.01 11.13 10.50
N ASP A 438 -23.35 9.97 10.57
CA ASP A 438 -23.99 8.72 10.98
C ASP A 438 -24.22 8.60 12.50
N ALA A 439 -23.55 9.47 13.26
CA ALA A 439 -23.70 9.58 14.71
C ALA A 439 -23.66 11.04 15.16
N SER A 440 -24.01 11.28 16.43
CA SER A 440 -23.69 12.55 17.09
C SER A 440 -22.24 12.46 17.57
N GLN A 441 -21.38 13.33 17.07
CA GLN A 441 -19.92 13.19 17.26
C GLN A 441 -19.19 14.53 17.16
N THR A 442 -18.03 14.60 17.81
CA THR A 442 -17.04 15.65 17.57
C THR A 442 -16.08 15.14 16.49
N LEU A 443 -15.86 15.97 15.46
CA LEU A 443 -14.95 15.68 14.36
C LEU A 443 -13.81 16.70 14.34
N LEU A 444 -12.59 16.21 14.18
CA LEU A 444 -11.46 16.98 13.68
C LEU A 444 -11.76 17.39 12.23
N VAL A 445 -11.42 18.61 11.86
CA VAL A 445 -11.50 19.11 10.48
C VAL A 445 -10.09 19.50 10.06
N GLN A 446 -9.54 18.73 9.12
CA GLN A 446 -8.15 18.80 8.70
C GLN A 446 -8.12 19.02 7.19
N SER A 447 -7.20 19.83 6.67
CA SER A 447 -7.00 19.96 5.24
C SER A 447 -5.60 19.52 4.84
N GLN A 448 -5.51 18.74 3.77
CA GLN A 448 -4.24 18.23 3.22
C GLN A 448 -4.12 18.68 1.77
N GLY A 449 -2.96 19.23 1.40
CA GLY A 449 -2.62 19.71 0.05
C GLY A 449 -3.56 20.77 -0.55
N MET A 450 -4.50 21.29 0.23
CA MET A 450 -5.49 22.24 -0.23
C MET A 450 -4.94 23.67 -0.20
N ASP A 451 -4.92 24.32 -1.35
CA ASP A 451 -4.61 25.74 -1.47
C ASP A 451 -5.83 26.63 -1.19
N GLY A 452 -5.62 27.71 -0.42
CA GLY A 452 -6.63 28.74 -0.18
C GLY A 452 -7.72 28.35 0.81
N SER A 453 -8.89 29.00 0.71
CA SER A 453 -9.97 28.84 1.69
C SER A 453 -10.88 27.67 1.37
N PHE A 454 -11.21 26.86 2.37
CA PHE A 454 -12.26 25.86 2.29
C PHE A 454 -13.38 26.14 3.29
N SER A 455 -14.54 25.53 3.04
CA SER A 455 -15.66 25.58 3.97
C SER A 455 -16.34 24.22 4.06
N LEU A 456 -16.61 23.78 5.28
CA LEU A 456 -17.42 22.62 5.61
C LEU A 456 -18.76 23.12 6.15
N SER A 457 -19.86 22.71 5.53
CA SER A 457 -21.20 22.88 6.09
C SER A 457 -21.60 21.63 6.86
N ALA A 458 -22.09 21.80 8.09
CA ALA A 458 -22.52 20.70 8.96
C ALA A 458 -23.80 21.07 9.72
N GLY A 459 -24.96 20.54 9.30
CA GLY A 459 -26.23 20.73 10.02
C GLY A 459 -26.64 22.20 10.22
N GLY A 460 -26.28 23.09 9.29
CA GLY A 460 -26.52 24.54 9.38
C GLY A 460 -25.41 25.33 10.08
N GLN A 461 -24.38 24.66 10.59
CA GLN A 461 -23.10 25.27 10.96
C GLN A 461 -22.19 25.35 9.74
N SER A 462 -21.20 26.26 9.79
CA SER A 462 -20.13 26.35 8.80
C SER A 462 -18.80 26.45 9.54
N PHE A 463 -17.85 25.61 9.16
CA PHE A 463 -16.45 25.75 9.51
C PHE A 463 -15.70 26.26 8.28
N THR A 464 -15.01 27.38 8.40
CA THR A 464 -14.24 27.99 7.31
C THR A 464 -12.82 28.21 7.79
N ALA A 465 -11.86 27.67 7.05
CA ALA A 465 -10.45 27.81 7.37
C ALA A 465 -9.63 27.97 6.08
N GLN A 466 -8.36 28.30 6.25
CA GLN A 466 -7.38 28.24 5.16
C GLN A 466 -6.75 26.84 5.18
N GLY A 467 -6.57 26.27 4.00
CA GLY A 467 -5.67 25.15 3.81
C GLY A 467 -4.20 25.58 3.92
N GLY A 468 -3.32 24.76 3.37
CA GLY A 468 -1.87 24.90 3.44
C GLY A 468 -1.22 23.68 4.09
N GLY A 469 -0.11 23.93 4.77
CA GLY A 469 0.85 22.90 5.15
C GLY A 469 2.07 22.94 4.23
N GLY A 470 3.21 22.42 4.70
CA GLY A 470 4.39 22.25 3.85
C GLY A 470 4.31 20.98 3.00
N ASP A 471 4.93 20.98 1.83
CA ASP A 471 4.98 19.81 0.92
C ASP A 471 5.61 18.56 1.55
N LEU A 472 6.38 18.75 2.62
CA LEU A 472 7.06 17.71 3.39
C LEU A 472 6.41 17.44 4.76
N ALA A 473 5.21 17.96 5.00
CA ALA A 473 4.46 17.63 6.19
C ALA A 473 4.19 16.12 6.23
N TRP A 474 4.13 15.55 7.43
CA TRP A 474 3.99 14.10 7.57
C TRP A 474 2.72 13.60 6.90
N THR A 475 2.86 12.52 6.13
CA THR A 475 1.72 11.84 5.50
C THR A 475 1.22 10.71 6.40
N SER A 476 -0.01 10.24 6.16
CA SER A 476 -0.52 9.03 6.84
C SER A 476 0.39 7.82 6.61
N ARG A 477 0.98 7.72 5.42
CA ARG A 477 1.92 6.64 5.07
C ARG A 477 3.17 6.70 5.95
N LEU A 478 3.82 7.86 6.03
CA LEU A 478 5.01 8.07 6.86
C LEU A 478 4.72 7.81 8.34
N ALA A 479 3.63 8.36 8.86
CA ALA A 479 3.23 8.14 10.25
C ALA A 479 3.08 6.64 10.58
N GLN A 480 2.39 5.88 9.73
CA GLN A 480 2.16 4.45 9.92
C GLN A 480 3.45 3.61 9.75
N GLN A 481 4.28 3.91 8.75
CA GLN A 481 5.56 3.23 8.54
C GLN A 481 6.56 3.52 9.66
N SER A 482 6.55 4.74 10.21
CA SER A 482 7.45 5.13 11.32
C SER A 482 7.16 4.38 12.61
N LEU A 483 5.98 3.77 12.78
CA LEU A 483 5.59 3.01 13.97
C LEU A 483 6.13 1.57 13.99
N GLN A 484 7.30 1.34 13.39
CA GLN A 484 8.03 0.05 13.45
C GLN A 484 9.36 0.22 14.19
N SER A 485 9.77 -0.79 14.96
CA SER A 485 10.98 -0.71 15.80
C SER A 485 12.29 -0.56 15.01
N ASP A 486 12.30 -0.98 13.76
CA ASP A 486 13.43 -0.95 12.83
C ASP A 486 13.50 0.33 11.98
N PHE A 487 12.55 1.25 12.14
CA PHE A 487 12.59 2.55 11.47
C PHE A 487 13.58 3.49 12.18
N ASP A 488 14.55 3.98 11.41
CA ASP A 488 15.70 4.76 11.89
C ASP A 488 15.26 6.09 12.54
N PRO A 489 15.62 6.34 13.80
CA PRO A 489 15.28 7.59 14.48
C PRO A 489 15.90 8.83 13.83
N ASP A 490 17.02 8.72 13.10
CA ASP A 490 17.59 9.86 12.36
C ASP A 490 16.75 10.23 11.13
N LEU A 491 16.13 9.24 10.48
CA LEU A 491 15.21 9.46 9.36
C LEU A 491 13.90 10.12 9.84
N VAL A 492 13.42 9.76 11.04
CA VAL A 492 12.27 10.42 11.67
C VAL A 492 12.56 11.92 11.89
N ARG A 493 13.73 12.21 12.47
CA ARG A 493 14.12 13.58 12.85
C ARG A 493 14.36 14.53 11.68
N ILE A 494 14.55 14.03 10.46
CA ILE A 494 14.83 14.89 9.31
C ILE A 494 13.59 15.62 8.78
N PHE A 495 12.39 15.09 9.05
CA PHE A 495 11.11 15.66 8.61
C PHE A 495 10.40 16.45 9.72
N ASP A 496 11.13 16.81 10.77
CA ASP A 496 10.64 17.62 11.90
C ASP A 496 10.42 19.09 11.51
N GLY A 497 9.42 19.73 12.13
CA GLY A 497 9.11 21.15 12.01
C GLY A 497 8.37 21.58 10.74
N VAL A 498 8.00 20.64 9.86
CA VAL A 498 7.21 20.96 8.65
C VAL A 498 5.73 20.91 8.97
N GLY A 499 5.18 22.09 9.29
CA GLY A 499 3.80 22.20 9.74
C GLY A 499 2.74 21.79 8.70
N GLN A 500 1.70 21.14 9.19
CA GLN A 500 0.40 20.92 8.55
C GLN A 500 -0.42 22.22 8.44
N ALA A 501 -1.56 22.14 7.76
CA ALA A 501 -2.62 23.14 7.90
C ALA A 501 -3.14 23.16 9.35
N THR A 502 -3.61 24.32 9.83
CA THR A 502 -4.18 24.42 11.17
C THR A 502 -5.52 23.67 11.23
N PRO A 503 -5.63 22.57 12.00
CA PRO A 503 -6.87 21.83 12.12
C PRO A 503 -7.86 22.56 13.02
N GLY A 504 -9.14 22.21 12.86
CA GLY A 504 -10.20 22.63 13.76
C GLY A 504 -10.99 21.45 14.30
N SER A 505 -12.05 21.76 15.03
CA SER A 505 -13.04 20.77 15.46
C SER A 505 -14.46 21.30 15.30
N ILE A 506 -15.39 20.38 15.06
CA ILE A 506 -16.81 20.69 14.94
C ILE A 506 -17.64 19.59 15.59
N HIS A 507 -18.72 19.99 16.27
CA HIS A 507 -19.72 19.05 16.77
C HIS A 507 -20.83 18.89 15.73
N VAL A 508 -21.15 17.65 15.39
CA VAL A 508 -22.14 17.32 14.37
C VAL A 508 -23.19 16.38 14.95
N ALA A 509 -24.47 16.74 14.80
CA ALA A 509 -25.58 15.91 15.26
C ALA A 509 -25.80 14.73 14.30
N ASN A 510 -26.34 13.62 14.82
CA ASN A 510 -26.76 12.49 13.98
C ASN A 510 -27.77 12.94 12.90
N GLY A 511 -27.55 12.53 11.66
CA GLY A 511 -28.36 12.87 10.50
C GLY A 511 -28.15 14.29 9.97
N ALA A 512 -27.22 15.06 10.54
CA ALA A 512 -26.90 16.38 10.02
C ALA A 512 -26.25 16.28 8.63
N ALA A 513 -26.76 17.06 7.68
CA ALA A 513 -26.19 17.13 6.34
C ALA A 513 -24.77 17.75 6.37
N LEU A 514 -23.88 17.16 5.59
CA LEU A 514 -22.46 17.51 5.45
C LEU A 514 -22.11 17.70 3.97
N SER A 515 -21.38 18.76 3.69
CA SER A 515 -20.80 19.05 2.37
C SER A 515 -19.60 19.98 2.53
N ALA A 516 -18.60 19.88 1.66
CA ALA A 516 -17.45 20.78 1.66
C ALA A 516 -17.27 21.50 0.32
N THR A 517 -16.66 22.69 0.36
CA THR A 517 -16.36 23.50 -0.82
C THR A 517 -14.97 24.11 -0.73
N SER A 518 -14.27 24.22 -1.85
CA SER A 518 -13.11 25.11 -2.02
C SER A 518 -13.53 26.31 -2.86
N GLY A 519 -13.49 27.51 -2.29
CA GLY A 519 -14.12 28.68 -2.91
C GLY A 519 -15.62 28.46 -3.17
N THR A 520 -16.01 28.37 -4.45
CA THR A 520 -17.39 28.08 -4.87
C THR A 520 -17.60 26.64 -5.35
N ASP A 521 -16.53 25.86 -5.45
CA ASP A 521 -16.57 24.53 -6.06
C ASP A 521 -16.86 23.48 -4.99
N ALA A 522 -17.84 22.63 -5.26
CA ALA A 522 -18.18 21.51 -4.37
C ALA A 522 -17.09 20.44 -4.44
N LEU A 523 -16.66 19.98 -3.27
CA LEU A 523 -15.69 18.91 -3.15
C LEU A 523 -16.42 17.56 -3.14
N ALA A 524 -15.95 16.62 -3.96
CA ALA A 524 -16.51 15.28 -4.02
C ALA A 524 -16.13 14.46 -2.78
N LEU A 525 -16.90 13.44 -2.41
CA LEU A 525 -16.47 12.47 -1.40
C LEU A 525 -15.33 11.62 -1.97
N TYR A 526 -14.17 11.72 -1.35
CA TYR A 526 -12.97 10.98 -1.76
C TYR A 526 -12.79 9.77 -0.83
N GLN A 527 -12.83 8.56 -1.40
CA GLN A 527 -12.66 7.28 -0.70
C GLN A 527 -13.57 7.08 0.53
N ALA A 528 -14.62 7.88 0.69
CA ALA A 528 -15.46 7.88 1.89
C ALA A 528 -16.13 6.52 2.12
N ALA A 529 -16.42 5.77 1.04
CA ALA A 529 -17.00 4.43 1.13
C ALA A 529 -16.03 3.41 1.77
N LEU A 530 -14.72 3.64 1.66
CA LEU A 530 -13.67 2.76 2.19
C LEU A 530 -13.20 3.21 3.58
N THR A 531 -13.23 4.51 3.85
CA THR A 531 -12.59 5.11 5.04
C THR A 531 -13.56 5.37 6.19
N SER A 532 -14.83 5.68 5.90
CA SER A 532 -15.80 6.18 6.88
C SER A 532 -16.04 5.23 8.06
N ALA A 533 -16.01 3.91 7.83
CA ALA A 533 -16.13 2.92 8.90
C ALA A 533 -14.94 2.93 9.86
N PHE A 534 -13.77 3.41 9.43
CA PHE A 534 -12.50 3.38 10.16
C PHE A 534 -12.15 4.73 10.79
N GLY A 535 -13.17 5.53 11.11
CA GLY A 535 -13.02 6.71 11.97
C GLY A 535 -12.64 8.01 11.25
N PHE A 536 -12.56 8.02 9.91
CA PHE A 536 -12.34 9.24 9.13
C PHE A 536 -12.97 9.17 7.73
N ALA A 537 -13.21 10.31 7.10
CA ALA A 537 -13.64 10.39 5.70
C ALA A 537 -13.26 11.76 5.10
N ALA A 538 -13.08 11.82 3.78
CA ALA A 538 -12.59 13.03 3.12
C ALA A 538 -13.55 13.58 2.05
N PHE A 539 -13.56 14.90 1.91
CA PHE A 539 -14.08 15.60 0.73
C PHE A 539 -12.90 16.18 -0.07
N GLY A 540 -12.84 15.93 -1.38
CA GLY A 540 -11.85 16.48 -2.29
C GLY A 540 -11.30 15.43 -3.23
N THR A 541 -9.98 15.31 -3.24
CA THR A 541 -9.17 14.41 -4.08
C THR A 541 -7.96 13.92 -3.26
N GLU A 542 -7.13 13.06 -3.85
CA GLU A 542 -5.86 12.64 -3.24
C GLU A 542 -4.96 13.84 -2.90
N ASP A 543 -4.81 14.80 -3.84
CA ASP A 543 -3.89 15.93 -3.70
C ASP A 543 -4.46 17.09 -2.87
N ALA A 544 -5.77 17.17 -2.72
CA ALA A 544 -6.43 18.29 -2.06
C ALA A 544 -7.72 17.83 -1.39
N ALA A 545 -7.69 17.68 -0.06
CA ALA A 545 -8.80 17.15 0.72
C ALA A 545 -9.09 17.95 1.99
N VAL A 546 -10.36 17.91 2.40
CA VAL A 546 -10.84 18.23 3.75
C VAL A 546 -11.25 16.91 4.41
N THR A 547 -10.44 16.45 5.35
CA THR A 547 -10.65 15.22 6.12
C THR A 547 -11.39 15.52 7.41
N LEU A 548 -12.44 14.73 7.65
CA LEU A 548 -13.18 14.67 8.90
C LEU A 548 -12.75 13.41 9.65
N ALA A 549 -12.29 13.54 10.89
CA ALA A 549 -11.77 12.42 11.65
C ALA A 549 -12.25 12.44 13.11
N ARG A 550 -12.38 11.27 13.73
CA ARG A 550 -12.69 11.19 15.16
C ARG A 550 -11.43 11.43 16.00
N PRO A 551 -11.52 12.19 17.11
CA PRO A 551 -10.45 12.29 18.11
C PRO A 551 -10.44 11.11 19.09
N VAL A 552 -11.23 10.07 18.82
CA VAL A 552 -11.40 8.87 19.65
C VAL A 552 -11.34 7.62 18.78
N ALA A 553 -10.90 6.52 19.38
CA ALA A 553 -11.06 5.20 18.80
C ALA A 553 -12.38 4.58 19.26
N ILE A 554 -13.02 3.78 18.40
CA ILE A 554 -14.00 2.79 18.83
C ILE A 554 -13.27 1.44 18.84
N ALA A 555 -13.35 0.71 19.94
CA ALA A 555 -12.65 -0.55 20.08
C ALA A 555 -13.30 -1.67 19.26
N GLU A 556 -12.75 -1.93 18.08
CA GLU A 556 -13.14 -3.03 17.19
C GLU A 556 -12.27 -4.25 17.46
N THR A 557 -12.43 -4.81 18.67
CA THR A 557 -11.64 -5.93 19.17
C THR A 557 -11.83 -7.20 18.33
N ALA A 558 -10.77 -8.02 18.25
CA ALA A 558 -10.80 -9.26 17.49
C ALA A 558 -11.93 -10.19 17.99
N GLY A 559 -12.75 -10.69 17.06
CA GLY A 559 -13.91 -11.53 17.37
C GLY A 559 -15.02 -10.83 18.17
N GLY A 560 -15.01 -9.49 18.28
CA GLY A 560 -15.92 -8.74 19.17
C GLY A 560 -15.68 -9.04 20.65
N ALA A 561 -14.43 -9.36 21.01
CA ALA A 561 -14.08 -9.79 22.35
C ALA A 561 -14.17 -8.68 23.40
N ASN A 562 -14.43 -9.08 24.64
CA ASN A 562 -14.34 -8.21 25.80
C ASN A 562 -13.09 -8.51 26.62
N SER A 563 -12.59 -7.50 27.33
CA SER A 563 -11.40 -7.59 28.17
C SER A 563 -10.14 -8.05 27.42
N GLN A 564 -9.94 -7.53 26.21
CA GLN A 564 -8.74 -7.75 25.41
C GLN A 564 -7.62 -6.78 25.81
N ASP A 565 -6.37 -7.22 25.66
CA ASP A 565 -5.21 -6.32 25.68
C ASP A 565 -5.03 -5.74 24.26
N VAL A 566 -4.75 -4.45 24.16
CA VAL A 566 -4.70 -3.70 22.90
C VAL A 566 -3.33 -3.08 22.76
N VAL A 567 -2.69 -3.30 21.61
CA VAL A 567 -1.34 -2.78 21.36
C VAL A 567 -1.39 -1.27 21.20
N VAL A 568 -0.47 -0.59 21.87
CA VAL A 568 -0.17 0.83 21.71
C VAL A 568 1.22 0.95 21.10
N ARG A 569 1.31 1.60 19.93
CA ARG A 569 2.59 1.93 19.28
C ARG A 569 2.83 3.43 19.35
N LEU A 570 4.06 3.82 19.63
CA LEU A 570 4.47 5.20 19.83
C LEU A 570 5.73 5.51 19.03
N ARG A 571 5.74 6.65 18.34
CA ARG A 571 6.94 7.27 17.77
C ARG A 571 6.96 8.72 18.21
N GLN A 572 8.06 9.18 18.78
CA GLN A 572 8.17 10.55 19.25
C GLN A 572 9.21 11.32 18.43
N ASN A 573 8.84 12.46 17.87
CA ASN A 573 9.76 13.36 17.18
C ASN A 573 9.93 14.70 17.92
N GLY A 574 9.10 14.96 18.94
CA GLY A 574 9.28 16.06 19.88
C GLY A 574 10.40 15.76 20.87
N ALA A 575 11.17 16.78 21.23
CA ALA A 575 12.33 16.63 22.12
C ALA A 575 11.95 16.61 23.62
N ASP A 576 10.72 17.01 23.96
CA ASP A 576 10.26 17.16 25.33
C ASP A 576 9.87 15.82 25.98
N GLU A 577 9.77 15.80 27.31
CA GLU A 577 9.24 14.64 28.03
C GLU A 577 7.71 14.68 28.02
N THR A 578 7.10 13.72 27.34
CA THR A 578 5.65 13.63 27.20
C THR A 578 5.10 12.38 27.86
N HIS A 579 3.88 12.45 28.37
CA HIS A 579 3.18 11.29 28.93
C HIS A 579 1.75 11.19 28.41
N LEU A 580 1.42 10.02 27.87
CA LEU A 580 0.12 9.72 27.26
C LEU A 580 -0.78 8.97 28.26
N THR A 581 -2.06 9.31 28.29
CA THR A 581 -3.08 8.56 29.04
C THR A 581 -4.29 8.30 28.16
N PHE A 582 -4.70 7.04 28.04
CA PHE A 582 -5.97 6.64 27.43
C PHE A 582 -7.07 6.50 28.49
N TYR A 583 -8.29 6.91 28.16
CA TYR A 583 -9.43 6.80 29.06
C TYR A 583 -10.73 6.56 28.30
N LYS A 584 -11.69 5.89 28.97
CA LYS A 584 -12.99 5.59 28.38
C LYS A 584 -13.97 6.76 28.49
N VAL A 585 -14.64 7.11 27.38
CA VAL A 585 -15.74 8.08 27.32
C VAL A 585 -17.08 7.39 27.07
N ASP A 586 -18.18 8.10 27.31
CA ASP A 586 -19.55 7.57 27.16
C ASP A 586 -20.07 7.71 25.71
N ASP A 587 -19.54 8.67 24.94
CA ASP A 587 -19.98 8.94 23.58
C ASP A 587 -18.86 9.50 22.68
N LEU A 588 -19.18 9.72 21.40
CA LEU A 588 -18.25 10.25 20.39
C LEU A 588 -18.01 11.77 20.52
N ASN A 589 -18.66 12.44 21.48
CA ASN A 589 -18.40 13.84 21.82
C ASN A 589 -17.39 13.97 22.96
N GLY A 590 -17.07 12.85 23.63
CA GLY A 590 -16.14 12.79 24.74
C GLY A 590 -16.79 12.93 26.11
N ASP A 591 -18.11 12.86 26.23
CA ASP A 591 -18.78 13.03 27.51
C ASP A 591 -18.39 11.94 28.52
N ILE A 592 -18.23 12.31 29.81
CA ILE A 592 -17.98 11.38 30.91
C ILE A 592 -18.96 11.66 32.06
N GLY A 593 -19.92 10.79 32.29
CA GLY A 593 -20.93 10.94 33.34
C GLY A 593 -21.77 12.21 33.19
N GLY A 594 -21.97 12.68 31.96
CA GLY A 594 -22.64 13.95 31.64
C GLY A 594 -21.75 15.19 31.75
N LEU A 595 -20.43 15.02 31.91
CA LEU A 595 -19.45 16.10 31.83
C LEU A 595 -18.86 16.14 30.42
N ALA A 596 -19.11 17.23 29.70
CA ALA A 596 -18.48 17.49 28.42
C ALA A 596 -16.97 17.80 28.60
N PRO A 597 -16.13 17.54 27.59
CA PRO A 597 -14.73 17.96 27.61
C PRO A 597 -14.58 19.44 27.98
N GLY A 598 -13.68 19.73 28.93
CA GLY A 598 -13.44 21.08 29.45
C GLY A 598 -14.34 21.49 30.63
N ALA A 599 -15.37 20.69 30.97
CA ALA A 599 -16.19 20.95 32.15
C ALA A 599 -15.40 20.76 33.46
N ALA A 600 -15.80 21.47 34.50
CA ALA A 600 -15.23 21.28 35.84
C ALA A 600 -15.43 19.83 36.32
N GLY A 601 -14.34 19.18 36.74
CA GLY A 601 -14.34 17.78 37.16
C GLY A 601 -14.11 16.77 36.03
N TYR A 602 -14.05 17.20 34.77
CA TYR A 602 -13.79 16.32 33.64
C TYR A 602 -12.44 15.58 33.76
N ALA A 603 -11.39 16.28 34.20
CA ALA A 603 -10.06 15.69 34.35
C ALA A 603 -10.02 14.56 35.39
N ASP A 604 -10.70 14.74 36.54
CA ASP A 604 -10.82 13.71 37.57
C ASP A 604 -11.64 12.52 37.07
N ALA A 605 -12.70 12.79 36.30
CA ALA A 605 -13.55 11.76 35.72
C ALA A 605 -12.82 10.94 34.64
N ALA A 606 -12.01 11.58 33.80
CA ALA A 606 -11.13 10.92 32.84
C ALA A 606 -10.09 10.05 33.56
N GLN A 607 -9.43 10.57 34.60
CA GLN A 607 -8.45 9.81 35.38
C GLN A 607 -9.07 8.57 36.06
N ALA A 608 -10.30 8.68 36.56
CA ALA A 608 -11.02 7.56 37.17
C ALA A 608 -11.40 6.45 36.17
N ARG A 609 -11.34 6.75 34.87
CA ARG A 609 -11.64 5.82 33.76
C ARG A 609 -10.41 5.56 32.86
N ALA A 610 -9.22 5.88 33.35
CA ALA A 610 -7.99 5.64 32.62
C ALA A 610 -7.76 4.13 32.46
N TYR A 611 -7.34 3.71 31.27
CA TYR A 611 -6.92 2.34 31.04
C TYR A 611 -5.58 2.09 31.74
N HIS A 612 -5.41 0.86 32.23
CA HIS A 612 -4.14 0.40 32.77
C HIS A 612 -3.32 -0.27 31.68
N THR A 613 -2.03 0.01 31.63
CA THR A 613 -1.07 -0.77 30.85
C THR A 613 -0.92 -2.18 31.44
N VAL A 614 -0.28 -3.08 30.69
CA VAL A 614 0.11 -4.41 31.19
C VAL A 614 1.00 -4.35 32.44
N ASP A 615 1.74 -3.26 32.64
CA ASP A 615 2.54 -2.99 33.85
C ASP A 615 1.74 -2.30 34.98
N GLY A 616 0.44 -2.12 34.80
CA GLY A 616 -0.48 -1.55 35.79
C GLY A 616 -0.46 -0.03 35.91
N GLN A 617 0.33 0.68 35.08
CA GLN A 617 0.35 2.15 35.05
C GLN A 617 -0.83 2.69 34.25
N THR A 618 -1.23 3.95 34.48
CA THR A 618 -2.23 4.64 33.64
C THR A 618 -1.61 5.70 32.74
N SER A 619 -0.29 5.84 32.79
CA SER A 619 0.51 6.81 32.05
C SER A 619 1.56 6.04 31.26
N ILE A 620 1.75 6.41 30.00
CA ILE A 620 2.74 5.83 29.11
C ILE A 620 3.74 6.93 28.77
N ASP A 621 5.01 6.70 29.06
CA ASP A 621 6.07 7.66 28.77
C ASP A 621 6.36 7.68 27.26
N GLY A 622 6.57 8.87 26.72
CA GLY A 622 7.07 9.04 25.36
C GLY A 622 8.44 8.37 25.19
N PRO A 623 8.72 7.70 24.06
CA PRO A 623 9.99 7.00 23.82
C PRO A 623 11.23 7.92 23.72
N GLY A 624 11.03 9.23 23.65
CA GLY A 624 12.07 10.22 23.45
C GLY A 624 12.42 10.44 21.98
N TRP A 625 13.23 11.47 21.74
CA TRP A 625 13.46 12.07 20.42
C TRP A 625 13.91 11.08 19.31
N GLY A 626 13.02 10.88 18.34
CA GLY A 626 13.12 9.96 17.20
C GLY A 626 12.75 8.50 17.52
N ASN A 627 12.59 8.11 18.79
CA ASN A 627 12.55 6.71 19.20
C ASN A 627 11.15 6.09 19.12
N TYR A 628 11.14 4.76 19.06
CA TYR A 628 9.95 3.90 19.09
C TYR A 628 9.69 3.35 20.49
N ALA A 629 8.42 3.19 20.85
CA ALA A 629 8.01 2.30 21.95
C ALA A 629 6.74 1.54 21.60
N GLN A 630 6.56 0.41 22.28
CA GLN A 630 5.35 -0.39 22.23
C GLN A 630 4.97 -0.83 23.64
N THR A 631 3.67 -0.79 23.93
CA THR A 631 3.09 -1.33 25.15
C THR A 631 1.67 -1.81 24.84
N GLU A 632 0.92 -2.22 25.85
CA GLU A 632 -0.46 -2.66 25.72
C GLU A 632 -1.31 -2.03 26.83
N ILE A 633 -2.52 -1.58 26.48
CA ILE A 633 -3.56 -1.27 27.47
C ILE A 633 -4.47 -2.49 27.65
N THR A 634 -4.90 -2.71 28.89
CA THR A 634 -5.60 -3.93 29.28
C THR A 634 -7.09 -3.71 29.49
N ARG A 635 -7.86 -4.80 29.38
CA ARG A 635 -9.30 -4.85 29.66
C ARG A 635 -10.17 -3.97 28.76
N VAL A 636 -9.76 -3.77 27.51
CA VAL A 636 -10.58 -3.09 26.51
C VAL A 636 -11.72 -4.00 26.08
N ASN A 637 -12.92 -3.46 26.01
CA ASN A 637 -14.12 -4.17 25.58
C ASN A 637 -14.51 -3.73 24.17
N THR A 638 -15.13 -4.63 23.41
CA THR A 638 -15.69 -4.25 22.11
C THR A 638 -16.67 -3.08 22.26
N GLY A 639 -16.58 -2.10 21.38
CA GLY A 639 -17.40 -0.89 21.43
C GLY A 639 -17.01 0.14 22.50
N ASP A 640 -15.93 -0.08 23.26
CA ASP A 640 -15.38 0.97 24.12
C ASP A 640 -14.96 2.18 23.27
N ILE A 641 -15.36 3.38 23.68
CA ILE A 641 -14.91 4.63 23.05
C ILE A 641 -13.73 5.15 23.85
N ILE A 642 -12.55 5.19 23.21
CA ILE A 642 -11.27 5.48 23.85
C ILE A 642 -10.79 6.86 23.40
N ALA A 643 -10.71 7.77 24.36
CA ALA A 643 -10.11 9.08 24.19
C ALA A 643 -8.72 9.12 24.85
N MET A 644 -7.99 10.21 24.59
CA MET A 644 -6.61 10.36 25.04
C MET A 644 -6.29 11.79 25.47
N LYS A 645 -5.33 11.91 26.39
CA LYS A 645 -4.68 13.17 26.78
C LYS A 645 -3.16 13.00 26.77
N LEU A 646 -2.46 14.09 26.47
CA LEU A 646 -1.00 14.21 26.53
C LEU A 646 -0.62 15.23 27.59
N THR A 647 0.41 14.95 28.38
CA THR A 647 0.99 15.93 29.31
C THR A 647 2.44 16.21 28.95
N ASN A 648 2.81 17.48 28.89
CA ASN A 648 4.19 17.97 28.78
C ASN A 648 4.39 18.99 29.92
N GLY A 649 5.23 18.65 30.89
CA GLY A 649 5.48 19.49 32.07
C GLY A 649 4.20 19.82 32.85
N ALA A 650 3.83 21.10 32.88
CA ALA A 650 2.62 21.58 33.56
C ALA A 650 1.38 21.63 32.66
N ASN A 651 1.55 21.38 31.35
CA ASN A 651 0.48 21.46 30.37
C ASN A 651 -0.22 20.11 30.23
N THR A 652 -1.51 20.14 29.91
CA THR A 652 -2.30 18.97 29.57
C THR A 652 -3.11 19.29 28.32
N PHE A 653 -2.90 18.51 27.28
CA PHE A 653 -3.58 18.58 26.01
C PHE A 653 -4.54 17.41 25.89
N TRP A 654 -5.77 17.68 25.48
CA TRP A 654 -6.84 16.73 25.32
C TRP A 654 -7.11 16.52 23.84
N GLY A 655 -7.55 15.32 23.45
CA GLY A 655 -8.00 15.07 22.09
C GLY A 655 -9.19 15.93 21.65
N PHE A 656 -9.87 16.56 22.60
CA PHE A 656 -11.00 17.47 22.37
C PHE A 656 -10.56 18.91 22.58
N ALA A 657 -10.57 19.71 21.51
CA ALA A 657 -10.17 21.12 21.55
C ALA A 657 -10.96 21.95 22.57
N GLN A 658 -12.19 21.56 22.90
CA GLN A 658 -13.04 22.21 23.91
C GLN A 658 -12.42 22.19 25.32
N ALA A 659 -11.53 21.23 25.60
CA ALA A 659 -10.84 21.09 26.88
C ALA A 659 -9.44 21.74 26.89
N ASN A 660 -8.98 22.28 25.76
CA ASN A 660 -7.66 22.85 25.60
C ASN A 660 -7.67 24.38 25.77
N GLU A 661 -6.48 24.97 25.80
CA GLU A 661 -6.30 26.40 25.79
C GLU A 661 -6.94 27.05 24.56
N GLN A 662 -7.22 28.35 24.69
CA GLN A 662 -7.85 29.12 23.64
C GLN A 662 -6.80 29.92 22.87
N ALA A 663 -6.80 29.81 21.55
CA ALA A 663 -6.09 30.68 20.63
C ALA A 663 -7.12 31.33 19.69
N ASP A 664 -7.04 32.66 19.51
CA ASP A 664 -7.98 33.43 18.67
C ASP A 664 -9.48 33.18 18.95
N GLY A 665 -9.80 32.84 20.20
CA GLY A 665 -11.18 32.61 20.65
C GLY A 665 -11.75 31.22 20.35
N ALA A 666 -10.92 30.28 19.89
CA ALA A 666 -11.26 28.88 19.71
C ALA A 666 -10.29 27.98 20.48
N GLY A 667 -10.74 26.77 20.86
CA GLY A 667 -9.88 25.78 21.49
C GLY A 667 -8.82 25.27 20.51
N VAL A 668 -7.59 25.12 20.97
CA VAL A 668 -6.49 24.59 20.15
C VAL A 668 -6.70 23.08 19.94
N THR A 669 -6.56 22.65 18.69
CA THR A 669 -6.64 21.23 18.31
C THR A 669 -5.23 20.66 18.28
N HIS A 670 -4.91 19.84 19.28
CA HIS A 670 -3.58 19.20 19.43
C HIS A 670 -3.49 17.82 18.76
N LEU A 671 -4.56 17.37 18.10
CA LEU A 671 -4.59 16.09 17.41
C LEU A 671 -4.71 16.26 15.90
N TRP A 672 -3.99 15.40 15.20
CA TRP A 672 -4.11 15.16 13.78
C TRP A 672 -4.36 13.68 13.54
N SER A 673 -5.39 13.30 12.77
CA SER A 673 -5.57 11.91 12.36
C SER A 673 -4.70 11.56 11.15
N TYR A 674 -4.04 10.40 11.23
CA TYR A 674 -3.27 9.76 10.16
C TYR A 674 -3.94 8.46 9.66
N GLY A 675 -5.26 8.31 9.87
CA GLY A 675 -6.03 7.12 9.48
C GLY A 675 -5.85 5.93 10.42
N LEU A 676 -6.70 4.91 10.27
CA LEU A 676 -6.75 3.63 11.02
C LEU A 676 -6.20 3.72 12.47
N ASN A 677 -6.96 4.38 13.36
CA ASN A 677 -6.62 4.54 14.77
C ASN A 677 -5.19 5.06 15.04
N THR A 678 -4.68 5.92 14.15
CA THR A 678 -3.37 6.56 14.25
C THR A 678 -3.55 8.07 14.35
N TRP A 679 -2.90 8.67 15.34
CA TRP A 679 -2.95 10.11 15.58
C TRP A 679 -1.57 10.69 15.85
N GLY A 680 -1.36 11.92 15.44
CA GLY A 680 -0.23 12.76 15.79
C GLY A 680 -0.61 13.85 16.78
N TRP A 681 0.31 14.17 17.67
CA TRP A 681 0.16 15.21 18.68
C TRP A 681 1.05 16.42 18.41
N GLU A 682 0.55 17.59 18.82
CA GLU A 682 1.36 18.77 19.17
C GLU A 682 1.50 18.83 20.69
N ASP A 683 2.72 18.91 21.21
CA ASP A 683 3.03 18.89 22.64
C ASP A 683 3.30 20.27 23.26
N LEU A 684 3.15 21.35 22.47
CA LEU A 684 3.33 22.74 22.90
C LEU A 684 2.04 23.56 22.86
N ALA A 685 1.85 24.41 23.88
CA ALA A 685 0.70 25.30 23.97
C ALA A 685 0.63 26.28 22.79
N GLY A 686 -0.58 26.53 22.29
CA GLY A 686 -0.83 27.33 21.09
C GLY A 686 -0.71 26.54 19.78
N GLY A 687 -0.47 25.24 19.85
CA GLY A 687 -0.38 24.33 18.70
C GLY A 687 1.02 24.27 18.06
N GLY A 688 2.07 24.54 18.85
CA GLY A 688 3.47 24.33 18.46
C GLY A 688 3.88 24.83 17.07
N ASP A 689 4.65 24.00 16.35
CA ASP A 689 5.04 24.26 14.96
C ASP A 689 4.07 23.66 13.93
N ARG A 690 3.07 22.92 14.42
CA ARG A 690 1.93 22.35 13.68
C ARG A 690 2.30 21.17 12.80
N ASP A 691 3.41 20.49 13.02
CA ASP A 691 3.77 19.30 12.23
C ASP A 691 3.08 18.00 12.69
N TYR A 692 2.50 18.01 13.90
CA TYR A 692 1.79 16.92 14.56
C TYR A 692 2.59 15.62 14.60
N ASN A 693 3.91 15.71 14.73
CA ASN A 693 4.78 14.55 14.86
C ASN A 693 5.49 14.48 16.22
N ASP A 694 5.23 15.44 17.12
CA ASP A 694 5.79 15.45 18.48
C ASP A 694 5.62 14.09 19.15
N LEU A 695 4.40 13.54 19.08
CA LEU A 695 4.11 12.14 19.41
C LEU A 695 3.09 11.55 18.44
N ILE A 696 3.49 10.52 17.69
CA ILE A 696 2.59 9.65 16.92
C ILE A 696 2.18 8.47 17.80
N VAL A 697 0.90 8.15 17.79
CA VAL A 697 0.29 7.06 18.53
C VAL A 697 -0.64 6.24 17.65
N GLN A 698 -0.59 4.92 17.79
CA GLN A 698 -1.57 4.00 17.20
C GLN A 698 -2.16 3.05 18.24
N LEU A 699 -3.48 2.82 18.15
CA LEU A 699 -4.18 1.72 18.83
C LEU A 699 -4.47 0.60 17.84
N ASP A 700 -4.04 -0.62 18.17
CA ASP A 700 -4.28 -1.82 17.36
C ASP A 700 -5.04 -2.88 18.15
N PHE A 701 -6.29 -3.08 17.74
CA PHE A 701 -7.28 -3.91 18.40
C PHE A 701 -7.23 -5.39 18.00
N THR A 702 -6.32 -5.79 17.11
CA THR A 702 -6.32 -7.13 16.52
C THR A 702 -5.00 -7.88 16.70
N SER A 703 -3.87 -7.18 16.80
CA SER A 703 -2.55 -7.81 16.82
C SER A 703 -2.30 -8.74 18.01
N THR A 704 -2.95 -8.52 19.14
CA THR A 704 -2.85 -9.41 20.32
C THR A 704 -3.66 -10.71 20.20
N SER A 705 -4.51 -10.83 19.18
CA SER A 705 -5.35 -12.02 18.98
C SER A 705 -4.55 -13.23 18.52
N GLY A 706 -5.08 -14.42 18.82
CA GLY A 706 -4.43 -15.69 18.50
C GLY A 706 -3.11 -15.87 19.25
N ASP A 707 -2.05 -16.14 18.49
CA ASP A 707 -0.69 -16.32 19.00
C ASP A 707 0.13 -15.01 19.03
N GLY A 708 -0.48 -13.86 18.69
CA GLY A 708 0.20 -12.57 18.73
C GLY A 708 1.25 -12.36 17.63
N TRP A 709 1.09 -13.02 16.47
CA TRP A 709 2.06 -12.94 15.35
C TRP A 709 2.23 -11.55 14.74
N LEU A 710 1.31 -10.63 15.03
CA LEU A 710 1.32 -9.26 14.50
C LEU A 710 1.77 -8.21 15.53
N ILE A 711 2.16 -8.61 16.75
CA ILE A 711 2.58 -7.68 17.82
C ILE A 711 3.83 -6.93 17.43
#